data_AF-A0A975BJ21-F1
#
_entry.id   AF-A0A975BJ21-F1
#
_cell.length_a   1.000
_cell.length_b   1.000
_cell.length_c   1.000
_cell.angle_alpha   90.00
_cell.angle_beta   90.00
_cell.angle_gamma   90.00
#
_symmetry.space_group_name_H-M   'P 1'
#
loop_
_entity.id
_entity.type
_entity.pdbx_description
1 polymer ?
#
loop_
_entity_poly.entity_id
_entity_poly.type
_entity_poly.pdbx_seq_one_letter_code
_entity_poly.pdbx_strand_id
1 'polypeptide(L)'
;MPADPSYNRQWHLHTHFYHQEFDPRSSSRCEDAWQLLQSYGSRDVVIGITDDGCLMNHSDFNSSGKFAGWGYFSKNILYTNQMYAANPNNMYERGHNHGTACAGVSAAEADAMLTVGAAPGCRLLPIKWENVSMGGLAISDDKLLTALNYIADKVDILSNSWGSRTAQRSYSLMVNEKIGFLSQSGGRRGKGIVFLWAAGNENMPVNEVTSINVPISADSDKYGRWIVNKARVFRRAFADNHGVMLVAAVASNAQRSHYSNYGDGIDICAPSNNLHTYNRMRVPGLGITTTTGTNMFSEQDCFGGTSSATPLTAGIAALVISANPDLRASEVISILKRTANKDLNFQGYQRTPPIPQDPDTSWDVSPVSKPPFQGGEFRDIGSADGTWSRWFGHGRVDARNAVHEALNRSREPKFDKKYANLQSIVIPDYNNYGIISTICIPDRIKMNELRVSVDIEHPCISDLAVQLVPPYPNRPIILHNRTGAFQTNLKKTYTIKEVLLLGSLKGLDIFGNWGLSIHDFVFGNAGTLLSWSLEIDVIDSLIVEMNQPLYIPDNNLSGILSSIQIDTDWIIHDINITVDITHPRISDLQLRLITPSGSVYGIQDRQYGFGDRLIKTWSTKDFQNLQSLRNTASQGRWLLNVTDVAGCQTGRLNRWSIDITGIPRG
;
A
#
# COMPACT_ATOMS: atom_id res chain seq x y z
N MET A 1 -23.28 4.24 4.07
CA MET A 1 -23.06 3.31 5.19
C MET A 1 -23.72 1.99 4.84
N PRO A 2 -23.08 0.84 5.11
CA PRO A 2 -23.70 -0.46 4.91
C PRO A 2 -24.91 -0.64 5.82
N ALA A 3 -25.93 -1.35 5.35
CA ALA A 3 -27.14 -1.67 6.13
C ALA A 3 -27.10 -3.09 6.72
N ASP A 4 -26.00 -3.80 6.50
CA ASP A 4 -25.76 -5.17 6.91
C ASP A 4 -25.80 -5.32 8.43
N PRO A 5 -26.56 -6.30 8.96
CA PRO A 5 -26.89 -6.37 10.39
C PRO A 5 -25.66 -6.59 11.28
N SER A 6 -24.61 -7.20 10.73
CA SER A 6 -23.39 -7.51 11.48
C SER A 6 -22.31 -6.46 11.36
N TYR A 7 -22.48 -5.48 10.46
CA TYR A 7 -21.56 -4.38 10.25
C TYR A 7 -21.19 -3.68 11.56
N ASN A 8 -22.18 -3.40 12.41
CA ASN A 8 -21.97 -2.73 13.70
C ASN A 8 -21.04 -3.50 14.65
N ARG A 9 -20.83 -4.81 14.46
CA ARG A 9 -19.91 -5.64 15.26
C ARG A 9 -18.52 -5.76 14.60
N GLN A 10 -18.36 -5.32 13.36
CA GLN A 10 -17.11 -5.38 12.61
C GLN A 10 -16.20 -4.20 13.00
N TRP A 11 -15.78 -4.19 14.27
CA TRP A 11 -14.90 -3.19 14.88
C TRP A 11 -13.61 -2.89 14.08
N HIS A 12 -13.16 -3.83 13.26
CA HIS A 12 -11.99 -3.68 12.40
C HIS A 12 -12.21 -2.71 11.22
N LEU A 13 -13.45 -2.37 10.88
CA LEU A 13 -13.80 -1.51 9.74
C LEU A 13 -14.08 -0.04 10.13
N HIS A 14 -14.51 0.20 11.37
CA HIS A 14 -14.95 1.51 11.85
C HIS A 14 -14.56 1.80 13.31
N THR A 15 -14.60 3.07 13.73
CA THR A 15 -14.12 3.51 15.06
C THR A 15 -15.23 3.65 16.11
N HIS A 16 -16.50 3.56 15.71
CA HIS A 16 -17.66 3.79 16.58
C HIS A 16 -18.25 2.53 17.25
N PHE A 17 -17.46 1.46 17.39
CA PHE A 17 -17.90 0.28 18.15
C PHE A 17 -17.83 0.56 19.65
N TYR A 18 -18.86 0.19 20.42
CA TYR A 18 -18.86 0.36 21.87
C TYR A 18 -18.63 -0.98 22.58
N HIS A 19 -17.40 -1.20 23.06
CA HIS A 19 -17.05 -2.36 23.87
C HIS A 19 -15.84 -2.07 24.76
N GLN A 20 -15.78 -2.63 25.98
CA GLN A 20 -14.70 -2.37 26.95
C GLN A 20 -13.31 -2.82 26.50
N GLU A 21 -13.24 -3.83 25.61
CA GLU A 21 -12.00 -4.36 25.03
C GLU A 21 -11.72 -3.80 23.62
N PHE A 22 -12.43 -2.76 23.21
CA PHE A 22 -12.21 -2.09 21.93
C PHE A 22 -11.56 -0.72 22.14
N ASP A 23 -10.42 -0.55 21.49
CA ASP A 23 -9.68 0.68 21.34
C ASP A 23 -9.84 1.14 19.87
N PRO A 24 -10.41 2.32 19.59
CA PRO A 24 -10.57 2.84 18.23
C PRO A 24 -9.28 2.90 17.42
N ARG A 25 -8.11 3.00 18.07
CA ARG A 25 -6.80 2.93 17.42
C ARG A 25 -6.53 1.57 16.76
N SER A 26 -7.28 0.54 17.10
CA SER A 26 -7.19 -0.77 16.45
C SER A 26 -7.87 -0.80 15.08
N SER A 27 -8.89 0.02 14.80
CA SER A 27 -9.72 -0.07 13.57
C SER A 27 -9.08 0.47 12.27
N SER A 28 -9.10 -0.29 11.17
CA SER A 28 -8.46 0.09 9.88
C SER A 28 -9.09 1.28 9.17
N ARG A 29 -10.21 1.84 9.66
CA ARG A 29 -10.90 3.00 9.08
C ARG A 29 -11.35 2.80 7.62
N CYS A 30 -11.87 1.61 7.31
CA CYS A 30 -12.42 1.28 5.99
C CYS A 30 -13.67 2.14 5.69
N GLU A 31 -14.49 2.43 6.71
CA GLU A 31 -15.64 3.31 6.59
C GLU A 31 -15.27 4.69 6.01
N ASP A 32 -14.29 5.35 6.62
CA ASP A 32 -13.80 6.66 6.18
C ASP A 32 -13.25 6.58 4.73
N ALA A 33 -12.62 5.46 4.36
CA ALA A 33 -12.11 5.23 3.02
C ALA A 33 -13.25 5.12 1.98
N TRP A 34 -14.34 4.44 2.31
CA TRP A 34 -15.52 4.37 1.45
C TRP A 34 -16.19 5.73 1.28
N GLN A 35 -16.22 6.55 2.34
CA GLN A 35 -16.73 7.92 2.28
C GLN A 35 -15.87 8.80 1.36
N LEU A 36 -14.55 8.70 1.45
CA LEU A 36 -13.61 9.40 0.55
C LEU A 36 -13.77 8.96 -0.91
N LEU A 37 -13.92 7.64 -1.14
CA LEU A 37 -14.11 7.07 -2.48
C LEU A 37 -15.50 7.31 -3.06
N GLN A 38 -16.49 7.60 -2.22
CA GLN A 38 -17.91 7.54 -2.55
C GLN A 38 -18.32 6.20 -3.19
N SER A 39 -17.61 5.12 -2.86
CA SER A 39 -17.84 3.76 -3.37
C SER A 39 -17.17 2.72 -2.45
N TYR A 40 -17.56 1.46 -2.62
CA TYR A 40 -17.01 0.31 -1.87
C TYR A 40 -15.80 -0.33 -2.57
N GLY A 41 -15.13 0.40 -3.46
CA GLY A 41 -14.11 -0.12 -4.39
C GLY A 41 -14.67 -0.37 -5.79
N SER A 42 -13.81 -0.86 -6.68
CA SER A 42 -14.12 -1.09 -8.10
C SER A 42 -14.18 -2.57 -8.45
N ARG A 43 -15.18 -2.96 -9.24
CA ARG A 43 -15.29 -4.32 -9.81
C ARG A 43 -14.14 -4.67 -10.74
N ASP A 44 -13.37 -3.69 -11.23
CA ASP A 44 -12.20 -3.95 -12.06
C ASP A 44 -11.03 -4.54 -11.29
N VAL A 45 -10.99 -4.32 -9.96
CA VAL A 45 -9.97 -4.83 -9.06
C VAL A 45 -10.34 -6.23 -8.58
N VAL A 46 -9.41 -7.17 -8.72
CA VAL A 46 -9.60 -8.58 -8.35
C VAL A 46 -8.65 -8.99 -7.23
N ILE A 47 -9.21 -9.45 -6.13
CA ILE A 47 -8.48 -10.02 -4.98
C ILE A 47 -8.43 -11.54 -5.13
N GLY A 48 -7.23 -12.07 -5.32
CA GLY A 48 -6.97 -13.51 -5.25
C GLY A 48 -6.86 -13.98 -3.80
N ILE A 49 -7.53 -15.09 -3.48
CA ILE A 49 -7.46 -15.73 -2.16
C ILE A 49 -6.98 -17.15 -2.38
N THR A 50 -5.80 -17.55 -1.88
CA THR A 50 -5.39 -18.96 -1.93
C THR A 50 -5.47 -19.59 -0.54
N ASP A 51 -6.29 -20.62 -0.37
CA ASP A 51 -6.67 -21.12 0.96
C ASP A 51 -7.28 -22.54 0.90
N ASP A 52 -7.97 -22.99 1.96
CA ASP A 52 -8.64 -24.30 2.08
C ASP A 52 -9.96 -24.43 1.29
N GLY A 53 -10.45 -23.33 0.72
CA GLY A 53 -11.67 -23.30 -0.07
C GLY A 53 -12.48 -22.02 0.11
N CYS A 54 -13.47 -21.83 -0.76
CA CYS A 54 -14.43 -20.73 -0.65
C CYS A 54 -15.82 -21.24 -1.02
N LEU A 55 -16.78 -21.06 -0.12
CA LEU A 55 -18.18 -21.39 -0.36
C LEU A 55 -18.80 -20.38 -1.33
N MET A 56 -18.68 -20.67 -2.63
CA MET A 56 -19.02 -19.72 -3.68
C MET A 56 -20.49 -19.34 -3.78
N ASN A 57 -21.41 -20.21 -3.35
CA ASN A 57 -22.85 -19.95 -3.37
C ASN A 57 -23.36 -19.39 -2.04
N HIS A 58 -22.46 -18.84 -1.22
CA HIS A 58 -22.82 -18.17 0.03
C HIS A 58 -23.59 -16.88 -0.26
N SER A 59 -24.58 -16.54 0.57
CA SER A 59 -25.43 -15.36 0.37
C SER A 59 -24.64 -14.05 0.40
N ASP A 60 -23.54 -13.99 1.13
CA ASP A 60 -22.65 -12.81 1.22
C ASP A 60 -21.77 -12.58 -0.05
N PHE A 61 -21.90 -13.45 -1.06
CA PHE A 61 -21.18 -13.39 -2.34
C PHE A 61 -22.11 -13.63 -3.54
N ASN A 62 -23.40 -13.31 -3.40
CA ASN A 62 -24.43 -13.75 -4.33
C ASN A 62 -24.55 -12.85 -5.58
N SER A 63 -23.93 -11.66 -5.59
CA SER A 63 -24.08 -10.75 -6.70
C SER A 63 -23.45 -11.28 -7.98
N SER A 64 -24.11 -11.00 -9.12
CA SER A 64 -23.59 -11.38 -10.43
C SER A 64 -22.21 -10.77 -10.64
N GLY A 65 -21.23 -11.63 -10.95
CA GLY A 65 -19.85 -11.23 -11.19
C GLY A 65 -19.01 -11.00 -9.94
N LYS A 66 -19.46 -11.38 -8.74
CA LYS A 66 -18.63 -11.30 -7.52
C LYS A 66 -17.31 -12.06 -7.65
N PHE A 67 -17.37 -13.26 -8.24
CA PHE A 67 -16.20 -14.06 -8.56
C PHE A 67 -15.73 -13.78 -9.99
N ALA A 68 -14.50 -13.30 -10.14
CA ALA A 68 -13.86 -13.10 -11.44
C ALA A 68 -13.37 -14.42 -12.07
N GLY A 69 -13.19 -15.45 -11.24
CA GLY A 69 -12.76 -16.80 -11.58
C GLY A 69 -12.61 -17.64 -10.32
N TRP A 70 -12.26 -18.90 -10.46
CA TRP A 70 -11.99 -19.79 -9.34
C TRP A 70 -11.20 -21.02 -9.81
N GLY A 71 -10.52 -21.68 -8.87
CA GLY A 71 -9.92 -22.99 -9.14
C GLY A 71 -9.64 -23.80 -7.87
N TYR A 72 -9.58 -25.12 -8.01
CA TYR A 72 -9.23 -26.02 -6.93
C TYR A 72 -8.18 -27.04 -7.38
N PHE A 73 -7.26 -27.37 -6.50
CA PHE A 73 -6.37 -28.49 -6.72
C PHE A 73 -7.06 -29.81 -6.39
N SER A 74 -6.86 -30.79 -7.26
CA SER A 74 -7.10 -32.20 -6.98
C SER A 74 -5.93 -32.98 -7.56
N LYS A 75 -5.20 -33.67 -6.69
CA LYS A 75 -3.86 -34.19 -6.93
C LYS A 75 -2.95 -33.06 -7.45
N ASN A 76 -2.29 -33.25 -8.59
CA ASN A 76 -1.37 -32.26 -9.18
C ASN A 76 -2.02 -31.39 -10.26
N ILE A 77 -3.36 -31.39 -10.38
CA ILE A 77 -4.09 -30.63 -11.40
C ILE A 77 -4.86 -29.49 -10.74
N LEU A 78 -4.69 -28.27 -11.28
CA LEU A 78 -5.53 -27.13 -10.96
C LEU A 78 -6.75 -27.13 -11.89
N TYR A 79 -7.91 -27.50 -11.37
CA TYR A 79 -9.19 -27.40 -12.07
C TYR A 79 -9.71 -25.98 -11.94
N THR A 80 -9.97 -25.31 -13.06
CA THR A 80 -10.42 -23.90 -13.07
C THR A 80 -11.82 -23.78 -13.67
N ASN A 81 -12.47 -22.64 -13.42
CA ASN A 81 -13.77 -22.30 -13.99
C ASN A 81 -13.83 -22.30 -15.53
N GLN A 82 -12.69 -22.39 -16.21
CA GLN A 82 -12.59 -22.47 -17.67
C GLN A 82 -12.54 -23.92 -18.19
N MET A 83 -12.38 -24.91 -17.31
CA MET A 83 -12.26 -26.31 -17.69
C MET A 83 -13.62 -27.00 -17.61
N TYR A 84 -14.01 -27.71 -18.69
CA TYR A 84 -15.26 -28.49 -18.72
C TYR A 84 -15.37 -29.53 -17.59
N ALA A 85 -14.24 -30.12 -17.18
CA ALA A 85 -14.19 -31.12 -16.12
C ALA A 85 -14.24 -30.54 -14.70
N ALA A 86 -14.23 -29.20 -14.54
CA ALA A 86 -14.24 -28.57 -13.22
C ALA A 86 -15.65 -28.52 -12.64
N ASN A 87 -15.77 -28.86 -11.35
CA ASN A 87 -17.04 -28.78 -10.63
C ASN A 87 -16.94 -27.73 -9.51
N PRO A 88 -17.74 -26.64 -9.52
CA PRO A 88 -17.68 -25.60 -8.50
C PRO A 88 -17.97 -26.11 -7.08
N ASN A 89 -18.70 -27.22 -6.92
CA ASN A 89 -18.94 -27.81 -5.59
C ASN A 89 -17.66 -28.30 -4.91
N ASN A 90 -16.57 -28.52 -5.66
CA ASN A 90 -15.27 -28.89 -5.10
C ASN A 90 -14.48 -27.70 -4.56
N MET A 91 -14.96 -26.46 -4.75
CA MET A 91 -14.33 -25.26 -4.20
C MET A 91 -14.47 -25.15 -2.68
N TYR A 92 -15.34 -25.95 -2.07
CA TYR A 92 -15.58 -25.92 -0.63
C TYR A 92 -15.89 -27.31 -0.09
N GLU A 93 -15.34 -27.62 1.07
CA GLU A 93 -15.61 -28.83 1.83
C GLU A 93 -16.17 -28.44 3.20
N ARG A 94 -17.17 -29.16 3.70
CA ARG A 94 -17.79 -28.82 4.99
C ARG A 94 -16.75 -28.82 6.12
N GLY A 95 -16.65 -27.70 6.84
CA GLY A 95 -15.69 -27.51 7.93
C GLY A 95 -14.38 -26.81 7.49
N HIS A 96 -14.15 -26.68 6.19
CA HIS A 96 -13.03 -25.92 5.61
C HIS A 96 -13.47 -24.48 5.34
N ASN A 97 -13.70 -23.74 6.43
CA ASN A 97 -14.31 -22.42 6.41
C ASN A 97 -13.28 -21.29 6.27
N HIS A 98 -11.99 -21.59 6.32
CA HIS A 98 -10.94 -20.57 6.53
C HIS A 98 -10.85 -19.61 5.33
N GLY A 99 -10.81 -20.12 4.11
CA GLY A 99 -10.78 -19.30 2.90
C GLY A 99 -12.09 -18.54 2.64
N THR A 100 -13.23 -19.08 3.07
CA THR A 100 -14.53 -18.38 3.03
C THR A 100 -14.50 -17.16 3.98
N ALA A 101 -13.93 -17.32 5.17
CA ALA A 101 -13.75 -16.22 6.10
C ALA A 101 -12.73 -15.17 5.62
N CYS A 102 -11.64 -15.60 4.99
CA CYS A 102 -10.69 -14.70 4.32
C CYS A 102 -11.36 -13.89 3.18
N ALA A 103 -12.19 -14.54 2.37
CA ALA A 103 -12.98 -13.89 1.33
C ALA A 103 -13.97 -12.86 1.94
N GLY A 104 -14.61 -13.22 3.05
CA GLY A 104 -15.53 -12.32 3.77
C GLY A 104 -14.85 -11.06 4.29
N VAL A 105 -13.72 -11.21 5.00
CA VAL A 105 -12.96 -10.07 5.54
C VAL A 105 -12.48 -9.13 4.44
N SER A 106 -12.05 -9.68 3.30
CA SER A 106 -11.52 -8.88 2.19
C SER A 106 -12.64 -8.18 1.39
N ALA A 107 -13.70 -8.91 1.04
CA ALA A 107 -14.71 -8.42 0.12
C ALA A 107 -16.06 -9.13 0.26
N ALA A 108 -16.58 -9.42 1.46
CA ALA A 108 -18.04 -9.65 1.60
C ALA A 108 -18.84 -8.47 1.05
N GLU A 109 -20.04 -8.76 0.53
CA GLU A 109 -20.89 -7.77 -0.11
C GLU A 109 -21.45 -6.75 0.89
N ALA A 110 -21.90 -5.60 0.38
CA ALA A 110 -22.65 -4.63 1.16
C ALA A 110 -24.08 -4.63 0.61
N ASP A 111 -24.87 -5.61 1.05
CA ASP A 111 -26.16 -5.97 0.45
C ASP A 111 -27.32 -6.04 1.46
N ALA A 112 -27.07 -5.63 2.71
CA ALA A 112 -27.99 -5.64 3.83
C ALA A 112 -28.34 -7.04 4.38
N MET A 113 -27.53 -8.08 4.09
CA MET A 113 -27.82 -9.44 4.55
C MET A 113 -26.97 -9.88 5.73
N LEU A 114 -25.63 -9.79 5.63
CA LEU A 114 -24.73 -10.44 6.59
C LEU A 114 -23.60 -9.52 7.05
N THR A 115 -22.40 -9.73 6.50
CA THR A 115 -21.18 -9.04 6.91
C THR A 115 -20.65 -8.23 5.76
N VAL A 116 -19.75 -7.29 6.03
CA VAL A 116 -19.18 -6.42 4.99
C VAL A 116 -17.69 -6.64 4.93
N GLY A 117 -17.13 -6.79 3.73
CA GLY A 117 -15.68 -6.85 3.56
C GLY A 117 -15.03 -5.48 3.59
N ALA A 118 -13.71 -5.42 3.61
CA ALA A 118 -13.00 -4.15 3.50
C ALA A 118 -13.19 -3.48 2.12
N ALA A 119 -13.31 -4.24 1.03
CA ALA A 119 -13.61 -3.73 -0.31
C ALA A 119 -14.79 -4.45 -0.97
N PRO A 120 -16.04 -4.21 -0.52
CA PRO A 120 -17.23 -4.93 -0.98
C PRO A 120 -17.48 -4.84 -2.49
N GLY A 121 -17.09 -3.72 -3.11
CA GLY A 121 -17.24 -3.46 -4.55
C GLY A 121 -16.23 -4.22 -5.43
N CYS A 122 -15.17 -4.79 -4.85
CA CYS A 122 -14.16 -5.55 -5.57
C CYS A 122 -14.59 -7.01 -5.80
N ARG A 123 -13.95 -7.66 -6.78
CA ARG A 123 -14.19 -9.07 -7.12
C ARG A 123 -13.18 -10.01 -6.46
N LEU A 124 -13.57 -11.27 -6.32
CA LEU A 124 -12.76 -12.34 -5.74
C LEU A 124 -12.31 -13.36 -6.80
N LEU A 125 -11.15 -13.96 -6.58
CA LEU A 125 -10.68 -15.15 -7.30
C LEU A 125 -10.09 -16.16 -6.30
N PRO A 126 -10.89 -17.08 -5.76
CA PRO A 126 -10.39 -18.09 -4.83
C PRO A 126 -9.67 -19.25 -5.54
N ILE A 127 -8.55 -19.68 -4.97
CA ILE A 127 -7.84 -20.92 -5.29
C ILE A 127 -7.84 -21.83 -4.06
N LYS A 128 -8.48 -23.00 -4.16
CA LYS A 128 -8.48 -24.02 -3.12
C LYS A 128 -7.27 -24.93 -3.24
N TRP A 129 -6.48 -25.04 -2.18
CA TRP A 129 -5.47 -26.07 -2.01
C TRP A 129 -6.09 -27.40 -1.58
N GLU A 130 -5.35 -28.49 -1.77
CA GLU A 130 -5.76 -29.78 -1.19
C GLU A 130 -5.46 -29.79 0.31
N ASN A 131 -6.44 -30.28 1.08
CA ASN A 131 -6.31 -30.45 2.51
C ASN A 131 -5.48 -31.71 2.82
N VAL A 132 -4.60 -31.63 3.82
CA VAL A 132 -3.90 -32.79 4.40
C VAL A 132 -4.27 -32.95 5.87
N SER A 133 -3.84 -34.06 6.47
CA SER A 133 -4.12 -34.37 7.87
C SER A 133 -3.77 -33.21 8.81
N MET A 134 -4.55 -33.06 9.88
CA MET A 134 -4.42 -31.98 10.88
C MET A 134 -4.66 -30.55 10.34
N GLY A 135 -5.40 -30.40 9.23
CA GLY A 135 -5.79 -29.10 8.70
C GLY A 135 -4.67 -28.35 7.98
N GLY A 136 -3.66 -29.08 7.49
CA GLY A 136 -2.60 -28.52 6.65
C GLY A 136 -3.02 -28.38 5.18
N LEU A 137 -2.26 -27.59 4.41
CA LEU A 137 -2.46 -27.41 2.97
C LEU A 137 -1.30 -28.05 2.18
N ALA A 138 -1.61 -28.89 1.19
CA ALA A 138 -0.63 -29.53 0.32
C ALA A 138 -0.15 -28.57 -0.78
N ILE A 139 0.88 -27.79 -0.44
CA ILE A 139 1.49 -26.80 -1.32
C ILE A 139 2.94 -27.21 -1.61
N SER A 140 3.17 -27.74 -2.82
CA SER A 140 4.50 -27.99 -3.39
C SER A 140 4.91 -26.84 -4.31
N ASP A 141 6.20 -26.79 -4.68
CA ASP A 141 6.73 -25.81 -5.64
C ASP A 141 5.97 -25.84 -6.97
N ASP A 142 5.72 -27.03 -7.55
CA ASP A 142 5.00 -27.19 -8.82
C ASP A 142 3.56 -26.68 -8.75
N LYS A 143 2.87 -26.97 -7.64
CA LYS A 143 1.50 -26.49 -7.41
C LYS A 143 1.47 -24.98 -7.25
N LEU A 144 2.40 -24.41 -6.50
CA LEU A 144 2.50 -22.97 -6.32
C LEU A 144 2.83 -22.26 -7.64
N LEU A 145 3.76 -22.80 -8.44
CA LEU A 145 4.05 -22.28 -9.78
C LEU A 145 2.83 -22.36 -10.70
N THR A 146 2.08 -23.46 -10.65
CA THR A 146 0.85 -23.63 -11.44
C THR A 146 -0.22 -22.60 -11.05
N ALA A 147 -0.42 -22.37 -9.74
CA ALA A 147 -1.32 -21.33 -9.25
C ALA A 147 -0.86 -19.93 -9.67
N LEU A 148 0.43 -19.61 -9.50
CA LEU A 148 1.03 -18.34 -9.91
C LEU A 148 0.88 -18.08 -11.42
N ASN A 149 1.03 -19.11 -12.25
CA ASN A 149 0.80 -18.99 -13.70
C ASN A 149 -0.66 -18.74 -14.03
N TYR A 150 -1.60 -19.40 -13.34
CA TYR A 150 -3.02 -19.17 -13.56
C TYR A 150 -3.46 -17.75 -13.16
N ILE A 151 -2.97 -17.23 -12.04
CA ILE A 151 -3.35 -15.91 -11.53
C ILE A 151 -2.60 -14.74 -12.18
N ALA A 152 -1.52 -15.03 -12.95
CA ALA A 152 -0.55 -14.07 -13.45
C ALA A 152 -1.15 -12.84 -14.16
N ASP A 153 -2.30 -13.00 -14.81
CA ASP A 153 -3.03 -11.98 -15.57
C ASP A 153 -4.46 -11.73 -15.03
N LYS A 154 -4.82 -12.34 -13.89
CA LYS A 154 -6.23 -12.40 -13.40
C LYS A 154 -6.49 -11.68 -12.10
N VAL A 155 -5.46 -11.41 -11.28
CA VAL A 155 -5.60 -10.77 -9.97
C VAL A 155 -4.73 -9.52 -9.88
N ASP A 156 -5.13 -8.55 -9.06
CA ASP A 156 -4.33 -7.36 -8.73
C ASP A 156 -3.61 -7.53 -7.39
N ILE A 157 -4.22 -8.30 -6.49
CA ILE A 157 -3.69 -8.62 -5.16
C ILE A 157 -3.79 -10.13 -4.97
N LEU A 158 -2.80 -10.75 -4.35
CA LEU A 158 -2.86 -12.15 -3.93
C LEU A 158 -2.67 -12.25 -2.41
N SER A 159 -3.72 -12.65 -1.71
CA SER A 159 -3.74 -12.84 -0.26
C SER A 159 -3.56 -14.33 0.08
N ASN A 160 -2.54 -14.61 0.90
CA ASN A 160 -2.15 -15.95 1.29
C ASN A 160 -2.16 -16.05 2.82
N SER A 161 -3.27 -16.55 3.36
CA SER A 161 -3.49 -16.70 4.80
C SER A 161 -2.98 -18.04 5.35
N TRP A 162 -1.81 -18.47 4.88
CA TRP A 162 -1.20 -19.75 5.24
C TRP A 162 0.32 -19.62 5.31
N GLY A 163 0.96 -20.55 6.00
CA GLY A 163 2.42 -20.57 6.17
C GLY A 163 2.89 -21.85 6.82
N SER A 164 4.21 -22.03 6.93
CA SER A 164 4.78 -23.16 7.67
C SER A 164 4.61 -22.96 9.17
N ARG A 165 4.33 -24.01 9.93
CA ARG A 165 4.50 -23.97 11.40
C ARG A 165 5.97 -24.06 11.82
N THR A 166 6.85 -24.51 10.91
CA THR A 166 8.28 -24.66 11.18
C THR A 166 8.99 -23.31 11.16
N ALA A 167 9.97 -23.15 12.05
CA ALA A 167 10.86 -22.00 12.05
C ALA A 167 11.74 -21.91 10.80
N GLN A 168 11.79 -22.94 9.96
CA GLN A 168 12.56 -22.96 8.72
C GLN A 168 11.73 -23.56 7.59
N ARG A 169 11.37 -22.73 6.61
CA ARG A 169 10.84 -23.20 5.32
C ARG A 169 11.25 -22.23 4.22
N SER A 170 11.74 -22.78 3.12
CA SER A 170 12.05 -22.06 1.89
C SER A 170 11.38 -22.76 0.71
N TYR A 171 10.91 -21.98 -0.26
CA TYR A 171 10.51 -22.46 -1.58
C TYR A 171 11.69 -22.32 -2.55
N SER A 172 11.69 -23.04 -3.68
CA SER A 172 12.77 -22.92 -4.67
C SER A 172 12.95 -21.49 -5.20
N LEU A 173 14.14 -21.24 -5.75
CA LEU A 173 14.45 -19.99 -6.43
C LEU A 173 13.43 -19.67 -7.54
N MET A 174 12.98 -20.68 -8.29
CA MET A 174 11.98 -20.49 -9.36
C MET A 174 10.66 -19.90 -8.86
N VAL A 175 10.16 -20.37 -7.72
CA VAL A 175 8.96 -19.80 -7.09
C VAL A 175 9.21 -18.35 -6.70
N ASN A 176 10.36 -18.08 -6.05
CA ASN A 176 10.69 -16.74 -5.58
C ASN A 176 10.86 -15.74 -6.73
N GLU A 177 11.55 -16.13 -7.80
CA GLU A 177 11.73 -15.33 -9.02
C GLU A 177 10.39 -15.10 -9.74
N LYS A 178 9.51 -16.09 -9.78
CA LYS A 178 8.18 -15.93 -10.37
C LYS A 178 7.34 -14.90 -9.62
N ILE A 179 7.36 -14.93 -8.29
CA ILE A 179 6.69 -13.92 -7.44
C ILE A 179 7.32 -12.54 -7.69
N GLY A 180 8.64 -12.44 -7.68
CA GLY A 180 9.36 -11.18 -7.92
C GLY A 180 9.11 -10.59 -9.31
N PHE A 181 8.94 -11.42 -10.34
CA PHE A 181 8.53 -11.00 -11.68
C PHE A 181 7.08 -10.49 -11.69
N LEU A 182 6.15 -11.28 -11.14
CA LEU A 182 4.74 -10.92 -11.12
C LEU A 182 4.45 -9.70 -10.25
N SER A 183 5.25 -9.42 -9.22
CA SER A 183 5.10 -8.22 -8.39
C SER A 183 5.43 -6.93 -9.15
N GLN A 184 6.14 -7.02 -10.28
CA GLN A 184 6.54 -5.87 -11.09
C GLN A 184 5.67 -5.68 -12.34
N SER A 185 5.28 -6.78 -12.99
CA SER A 185 4.66 -6.76 -14.32
C SER A 185 3.39 -7.62 -14.44
N GLY A 186 3.07 -8.40 -13.41
CA GLY A 186 1.89 -9.25 -13.39
C GLY A 186 0.59 -8.49 -13.19
N GLY A 187 -0.47 -9.27 -13.03
CA GLY A 187 -1.82 -8.85 -12.75
C GLY A 187 -2.56 -8.30 -13.96
N ARG A 188 -3.86 -8.10 -13.79
CA ARG A 188 -4.79 -7.68 -14.86
C ARG A 188 -4.37 -6.38 -15.53
N ARG A 189 -3.74 -5.50 -14.77
CA ARG A 189 -3.31 -4.16 -15.20
C ARG A 189 -1.90 -4.14 -15.80
N GLY A 190 -1.14 -5.24 -15.71
CA GLY A 190 0.28 -5.27 -16.07
C GLY A 190 1.15 -4.33 -15.23
N LYS A 191 0.65 -3.91 -14.05
CA LYS A 191 1.30 -2.97 -13.13
C LYS A 191 1.86 -3.68 -11.88
N GLY A 192 1.90 -5.01 -11.90
CA GLY A 192 2.36 -5.84 -10.79
C GLY A 192 1.21 -6.33 -9.90
N ILE A 193 1.43 -7.47 -9.24
CA ILE A 193 0.54 -8.06 -8.23
C ILE A 193 1.05 -7.67 -6.84
N VAL A 194 0.16 -7.19 -5.97
CA VAL A 194 0.47 -7.00 -4.55
C VAL A 194 0.38 -8.37 -3.86
N PHE A 195 1.52 -8.94 -3.45
CA PHE A 195 1.56 -10.21 -2.74
C PHE A 195 1.55 -9.98 -1.22
N LEU A 196 0.59 -10.60 -0.54
CA LEU A 196 0.43 -10.51 0.90
C LEU A 196 0.49 -11.93 1.51
N TRP A 197 1.30 -12.09 2.54
CA TRP A 197 1.39 -13.35 3.31
C TRP A 197 1.17 -13.10 4.80
N ALA A 198 0.45 -14.03 5.44
CA ALA A 198 0.33 -14.07 6.89
C ALA A 198 1.70 -14.30 7.55
N ALA A 199 2.07 -13.45 8.52
CA ALA A 199 3.33 -13.60 9.25
C ALA A 199 3.39 -14.89 10.10
N GLY A 200 2.25 -15.41 10.53
CA GLY A 200 2.09 -16.63 11.32
C GLY A 200 1.68 -16.36 12.77
N ASN A 201 1.29 -17.44 13.46
CA ASN A 201 0.55 -17.42 14.73
C ASN A 201 1.28 -18.13 15.88
N GLU A 202 2.61 -18.19 15.82
CA GLU A 202 3.44 -18.98 16.73
C GLU A 202 4.17 -18.12 17.77
N ASN A 203 3.94 -16.80 17.76
CA ASN A 203 4.61 -15.82 18.61
C ASN A 203 6.14 -15.94 18.54
N MET A 204 6.69 -16.04 17.33
CA MET A 204 8.13 -16.17 17.10
C MET A 204 8.67 -15.21 16.03
N PRO A 205 10.00 -15.01 15.96
CA PRO A 205 10.62 -14.23 14.89
C PRO A 205 10.32 -14.80 13.50
N VAL A 206 10.13 -13.94 12.49
CA VAL A 206 9.95 -14.36 11.09
C VAL A 206 11.28 -14.58 10.38
N ASN A 207 12.30 -13.77 10.67
CA ASN A 207 13.65 -13.95 10.14
C ASN A 207 14.71 -13.49 11.15
N GLU A 208 15.33 -14.44 11.86
CA GLU A 208 16.35 -14.11 12.86
C GLU A 208 17.22 -15.33 13.23
N VAL A 209 18.48 -15.09 13.56
CA VAL A 209 19.35 -16.07 14.24
C VAL A 209 19.66 -15.52 15.63
N THR A 210 19.35 -16.30 16.66
CA THR A 210 19.25 -15.82 18.05
C THR A 210 20.11 -16.68 18.98
N SER A 211 20.64 -16.07 20.04
CA SER A 211 21.44 -16.80 21.05
C SER A 211 20.59 -17.50 22.10
N ILE A 212 19.30 -17.16 22.19
CA ILE A 212 18.35 -17.70 23.18
C ILE A 212 17.36 -18.67 22.52
N ASN A 213 16.93 -19.68 23.27
CA ASN A 213 15.91 -20.61 22.80
C ASN A 213 14.53 -19.94 22.85
N VAL A 214 13.89 -19.79 21.69
CA VAL A 214 12.55 -19.23 21.55
C VAL A 214 11.53 -20.36 21.32
N PRO A 215 10.41 -20.42 22.06
CA PRO A 215 9.33 -21.36 21.81
C PRO A 215 8.75 -21.24 20.42
N ILE A 216 8.42 -22.37 19.79
CA ILE A 216 7.78 -22.41 18.46
C ILE A 216 6.48 -23.22 18.44
N SER A 217 6.33 -24.16 19.37
CA SER A 217 5.09 -24.90 19.59
C SER A 217 5.04 -25.44 21.00
N ALA A 218 3.83 -25.66 21.49
CA ALA A 218 3.58 -26.29 22.77
C ALA A 218 2.66 -27.49 22.55
N ASP A 219 3.03 -28.64 23.09
CA ASP A 219 2.31 -29.92 23.01
C ASP A 219 2.16 -30.51 24.42
N SER A 220 1.38 -31.58 24.55
CA SER A 220 1.28 -32.37 25.76
C SER A 220 1.85 -33.77 25.53
N ASP A 221 2.68 -34.24 26.46
CA ASP A 221 3.08 -35.64 26.46
C ASP A 221 1.91 -36.56 26.82
N LYS A 222 2.12 -37.88 26.71
CA LYS A 222 1.09 -38.90 27.06
C LYS A 222 0.61 -38.87 28.52
N TYR A 223 1.26 -38.08 29.39
CA TYR A 223 0.90 -37.87 30.79
C TYR A 223 0.28 -36.49 31.04
N GLY A 224 0.01 -35.71 29.98
CA GLY A 224 -0.53 -34.36 30.08
C GLY A 224 0.48 -33.31 30.54
N ARG A 225 1.79 -33.62 30.57
CA ARG A 225 2.84 -32.65 30.86
C ARG A 225 3.14 -31.84 29.62
N TRP A 226 3.44 -30.56 29.82
CA TRP A 226 3.67 -29.64 28.72
C TRP A 226 5.07 -29.78 28.15
N ILE A 227 5.15 -29.93 26.83
CA ILE A 227 6.40 -29.96 26.06
C ILE A 227 6.42 -28.71 25.18
N VAL A 228 7.44 -27.88 25.36
CA VAL A 228 7.65 -26.68 24.55
C VAL A 228 8.84 -26.90 23.62
N ASN A 229 8.56 -27.01 22.33
CA ASN A 229 9.60 -27.06 21.31
C ASN A 229 10.20 -25.67 21.14
N LYS A 230 11.52 -25.61 20.99
CA LYS A 230 12.26 -24.35 20.91
C LYS A 230 13.17 -24.33 19.67
N ALA A 231 13.38 -23.15 19.11
CA ALA A 231 14.32 -22.92 18.02
C ALA A 231 15.19 -21.70 18.30
N ARG A 232 16.30 -21.60 17.55
CA ARG A 232 17.21 -20.45 17.55
C ARG A 232 17.38 -19.80 16.19
N VAL A 233 16.93 -20.47 15.13
CA VAL A 233 17.09 -20.05 13.74
C VAL A 233 15.70 -20.01 13.12
N PHE A 234 15.34 -18.80 12.69
CA PHE A 234 14.04 -18.45 12.11
C PHE A 234 14.26 -17.96 10.69
N ARG A 235 13.62 -18.62 9.74
CA ARG A 235 13.57 -18.29 8.31
C ARG A 235 12.21 -18.69 7.78
N ARG A 236 11.28 -17.75 7.80
CA ARG A 236 9.97 -17.91 7.17
C ARG A 236 10.08 -17.79 5.66
N ALA A 237 9.24 -18.56 4.99
CA ALA A 237 9.09 -18.44 3.54
C ALA A 237 8.71 -16.98 3.20
N PHE A 238 9.39 -16.45 2.17
CA PHE A 238 9.15 -15.12 1.61
C PHE A 238 9.45 -13.91 2.51
N ALA A 239 9.98 -14.11 3.73
CA ALA A 239 10.35 -13.00 4.62
C ALA A 239 11.40 -12.06 4.01
N ASP A 240 12.24 -12.58 3.11
CA ASP A 240 13.28 -11.82 2.40
C ASP A 240 12.94 -11.59 0.91
N ASN A 241 11.72 -11.93 0.46
CA ASN A 241 11.39 -11.88 -0.96
C ASN A 241 10.91 -10.48 -1.38
N HIS A 242 11.60 -9.89 -2.36
CA HIS A 242 11.24 -8.60 -2.94
C HIS A 242 9.83 -8.63 -3.59
N GLY A 243 8.96 -7.73 -3.13
CA GLY A 243 7.60 -7.58 -3.66
C GLY A 243 6.54 -8.42 -2.93
N VAL A 244 6.90 -9.07 -1.82
CA VAL A 244 5.96 -9.67 -0.87
C VAL A 244 5.87 -8.78 0.37
N MET A 245 4.67 -8.62 0.93
CA MET A 245 4.48 -8.07 2.27
C MET A 245 4.09 -9.15 3.27
N LEU A 246 4.81 -9.24 4.39
CA LEU A 246 4.36 -10.01 5.55
C LEU A 246 3.48 -9.18 6.47
N VAL A 247 2.30 -9.73 6.78
CA VAL A 247 1.25 -9.06 7.56
C VAL A 247 1.15 -9.67 8.96
N ALA A 248 1.48 -8.86 9.96
CA ALA A 248 1.29 -9.15 11.39
C ALA A 248 -0.13 -8.79 11.86
N ALA A 249 -0.49 -9.20 13.08
CA ALA A 249 -1.82 -9.01 13.65
C ALA A 249 -1.84 -8.07 14.86
N VAL A 250 -2.86 -7.21 14.92
CA VAL A 250 -3.20 -6.34 16.06
C VAL A 250 -4.59 -6.69 16.58
N ALA A 251 -4.73 -6.77 17.90
CA ALA A 251 -5.98 -7.05 18.58
C ALA A 251 -6.86 -5.80 18.71
N SER A 252 -8.12 -5.99 19.12
CA SER A 252 -9.10 -4.91 19.29
C SER A 252 -8.72 -3.85 20.32
N ASN A 253 -7.78 -4.13 21.21
CA ASN A 253 -7.22 -3.20 22.20
C ASN A 253 -5.95 -2.47 21.72
N ALA A 254 -5.72 -2.47 20.39
CA ALA A 254 -4.56 -1.91 19.71
C ALA A 254 -3.19 -2.50 20.09
N GLN A 255 -3.17 -3.61 20.85
CA GLN A 255 -1.94 -4.35 21.16
C GLN A 255 -1.61 -5.30 20.02
N ARG A 256 -0.34 -5.72 19.91
CA ARG A 256 0.02 -6.86 19.05
C ARG A 256 -0.85 -8.05 19.47
N SER A 257 -1.50 -8.74 18.54
CA SER A 257 -2.18 -10.00 18.88
C SER A 257 -1.14 -10.96 19.45
N HIS A 258 -1.42 -11.59 20.59
CA HIS A 258 -0.37 -12.25 21.38
C HIS A 258 0.37 -13.35 20.59
N TYR A 259 -0.33 -13.99 19.65
CA TYR A 259 0.18 -15.05 18.78
C TYR A 259 0.99 -14.54 17.57
N SER A 260 0.90 -13.26 17.22
CA SER A 260 1.43 -12.77 15.94
C SER A 260 2.95 -12.95 15.88
N ASN A 261 3.47 -13.57 14.85
CA ASN A 261 4.92 -13.54 14.62
C ASN A 261 5.40 -12.10 14.41
N TYR A 262 6.68 -11.88 14.69
CA TYR A 262 7.31 -10.56 14.79
C TYR A 262 8.74 -10.58 14.22
N GLY A 263 9.44 -9.45 14.25
CA GLY A 263 10.86 -9.34 13.89
C GLY A 263 11.11 -8.84 12.47
N ASP A 264 12.37 -8.90 12.06
CA ASP A 264 12.84 -8.36 10.79
C ASP A 264 12.19 -9.12 9.62
N GLY A 265 11.54 -8.40 8.70
CA GLY A 265 10.73 -8.97 7.61
C GLY A 265 9.22 -8.75 7.74
N ILE A 266 8.71 -8.30 8.90
CA ILE A 266 7.31 -7.82 8.99
C ILE A 266 7.18 -6.49 8.25
N ASP A 267 6.22 -6.34 7.35
CA ASP A 267 6.02 -5.09 6.62
C ASP A 267 4.98 -4.19 7.26
N ILE A 268 3.87 -4.77 7.71
CA ILE A 268 2.72 -4.04 8.24
C ILE A 268 1.94 -4.93 9.22
N CYS A 269 1.06 -4.35 10.01
CA CYS A 269 0.08 -5.11 10.77
C CYS A 269 -1.36 -4.69 10.43
N ALA A 270 -2.31 -5.57 10.69
CA ALA A 270 -3.72 -5.28 10.52
C ALA A 270 -4.58 -5.92 11.62
N PRO A 271 -5.80 -5.41 11.83
CA PRO A 271 -6.74 -5.96 12.81
C PRO A 271 -6.99 -7.44 12.66
N SER A 272 -7.00 -8.12 13.81
CA SER A 272 -7.36 -9.52 13.95
C SER A 272 -7.85 -9.79 15.38
N ASN A 273 -8.15 -11.04 15.68
CA ASN A 273 -8.56 -11.41 17.02
C ASN A 273 -7.41 -11.39 18.03
N ASN A 274 -7.77 -11.61 19.28
CA ASN A 274 -6.84 -12.10 20.28
C ASN A 274 -7.27 -13.45 20.88
N LEU A 275 -8.34 -14.07 20.37
CA LEU A 275 -8.96 -15.27 20.93
C LEU A 275 -8.18 -16.57 20.70
N HIS A 276 -6.96 -16.51 20.19
CA HIS A 276 -6.13 -17.69 20.06
C HIS A 276 -5.71 -18.16 21.46
N THR A 277 -5.85 -19.44 21.76
CA THR A 277 -5.39 -20.00 23.02
C THR A 277 -3.96 -20.47 22.84
N TYR A 278 -2.96 -19.67 23.19
CA TYR A 278 -1.69 -20.25 23.62
C TYR A 278 -1.82 -20.64 25.10
N ASN A 279 -2.63 -21.69 25.30
CA ASN A 279 -2.39 -22.74 26.29
C ASN A 279 -2.28 -22.42 27.77
N ARG A 280 -2.82 -21.29 28.28
CA ARG A 280 -3.24 -21.13 29.70
C ARG A 280 -3.80 -19.77 30.08
N MET A 281 -3.67 -18.76 29.24
CA MET A 281 -4.17 -17.42 29.54
C MET A 281 -5.29 -17.03 28.59
N ARG A 282 -6.40 -16.56 29.16
CA ARG A 282 -7.34 -15.73 28.42
C ARG A 282 -6.66 -14.38 28.22
N VAL A 283 -6.42 -14.01 26.97
CA VAL A 283 -5.93 -12.67 26.62
C VAL A 283 -7.14 -11.79 26.23
N PRO A 284 -7.20 -10.53 26.71
CA PRO A 284 -8.28 -9.60 26.35
C PRO A 284 -8.30 -9.34 24.84
N GLY A 285 -9.48 -9.22 24.25
CA GLY A 285 -9.62 -8.88 22.84
C GLY A 285 -10.77 -9.60 22.16
N LEU A 286 -11.36 -8.90 21.20
CA LEU A 286 -12.49 -9.36 20.42
C LEU A 286 -12.04 -10.29 19.28
N GLY A 287 -12.99 -11.03 18.72
CA GLY A 287 -12.78 -11.72 17.45
C GLY A 287 -13.22 -10.90 16.25
N ILE A 288 -12.86 -11.37 15.05
CA ILE A 288 -13.29 -10.74 13.80
C ILE A 288 -14.62 -11.34 13.38
N THR A 289 -15.63 -10.47 13.25
CA THR A 289 -16.92 -10.80 12.66
C THR A 289 -16.80 -10.84 11.14
N THR A 290 -17.04 -12.00 10.54
CA THR A 290 -16.96 -12.22 9.08
C THR A 290 -17.84 -13.39 8.65
N THR A 291 -18.09 -13.49 7.36
CA THR A 291 -18.67 -14.64 6.67
C THR A 291 -17.98 -15.95 7.08
N THR A 292 -18.72 -17.04 7.21
CA THR A 292 -18.14 -18.39 7.39
C THR A 292 -18.77 -19.37 6.40
N GLY A 293 -18.25 -20.59 6.33
CA GLY A 293 -18.85 -21.64 5.50
C GLY A 293 -20.12 -22.22 6.14
N THR A 294 -20.34 -23.52 5.98
CA THR A 294 -21.54 -24.22 6.48
C THR A 294 -21.45 -24.58 7.97
N ASN A 295 -21.46 -23.57 8.83
CA ASN A 295 -21.69 -23.70 10.27
C ASN A 295 -23.17 -23.46 10.64
N MET A 296 -23.56 -23.63 11.91
CA MET A 296 -24.92 -23.31 12.40
C MET A 296 -25.31 -21.83 12.16
N PHE A 297 -24.32 -20.98 11.90
CA PHE A 297 -24.45 -19.57 11.56
C PHE A 297 -23.69 -19.30 10.26
N SER A 298 -24.19 -18.40 9.40
CA SER A 298 -23.53 -17.94 8.17
C SER A 298 -22.42 -16.89 8.43
N GLU A 299 -22.14 -16.62 9.70
CA GLU A 299 -21.12 -15.70 10.18
C GLU A 299 -20.45 -16.26 11.45
N GLN A 300 -19.24 -15.79 11.73
CA GLN A 300 -18.52 -16.09 12.97
C GLN A 300 -17.91 -14.81 13.54
N ASP A 301 -17.94 -14.66 14.86
CA ASP A 301 -17.39 -13.53 15.60
C ASP A 301 -16.02 -13.82 16.23
N CYS A 302 -15.43 -14.97 15.90
CA CYS A 302 -14.19 -15.48 16.48
C CYS A 302 -13.03 -15.65 15.48
N PHE A 303 -13.22 -15.31 14.20
CA PHE A 303 -12.16 -15.43 13.19
C PHE A 303 -10.94 -14.59 13.58
N GLY A 304 -9.75 -15.02 13.18
CA GLY A 304 -8.53 -14.27 13.48
C GLY A 304 -7.27 -14.94 12.99
N GLY A 305 -6.19 -14.86 13.78
CA GLY A 305 -4.85 -15.15 13.29
C GLY A 305 -4.31 -14.02 12.41
N THR A 306 -3.03 -14.06 12.04
CA THR A 306 -2.52 -13.26 10.91
C THR A 306 -3.30 -13.58 9.63
N SER A 307 -3.97 -14.73 9.57
CA SER A 307 -4.93 -15.14 8.56
C SER A 307 -6.11 -14.19 8.35
N SER A 308 -6.54 -13.43 9.38
CA SER A 308 -7.54 -12.36 9.20
C SER A 308 -6.91 -11.00 8.87
N ALA A 309 -5.69 -10.76 9.33
CA ALA A 309 -4.97 -9.52 9.07
C ALA A 309 -4.58 -9.38 7.58
N THR A 310 -4.15 -10.48 6.96
CA THR A 310 -3.76 -10.54 5.54
C THR A 310 -4.89 -10.17 4.58
N PRO A 311 -6.09 -10.79 4.60
CA PRO A 311 -7.19 -10.45 3.70
C PRO A 311 -7.77 -9.06 3.98
N LEU A 312 -7.70 -8.57 5.22
CA LEU A 312 -8.07 -7.19 5.52
C LEU A 312 -7.13 -6.21 4.83
N THR A 313 -5.82 -6.46 4.90
CA THR A 313 -4.80 -5.69 4.15
C THR A 313 -5.04 -5.82 2.65
N ALA A 314 -5.45 -6.98 2.16
CA ALA A 314 -5.76 -7.21 0.75
C ALA A 314 -6.94 -6.38 0.26
N GLY A 315 -8.03 -6.31 1.04
CA GLY A 315 -9.16 -5.45 0.74
C GLY A 315 -8.78 -3.97 0.76
N ILE A 316 -7.95 -3.53 1.71
CA ILE A 316 -7.49 -2.14 1.75
C ILE A 316 -6.59 -1.81 0.56
N ALA A 317 -5.69 -2.72 0.17
CA ALA A 317 -4.92 -2.58 -1.06
C ALA A 317 -5.84 -2.48 -2.30
N ALA A 318 -6.96 -3.21 -2.31
CA ALA A 318 -7.95 -3.13 -3.37
C ALA A 318 -8.66 -1.76 -3.40
N LEU A 319 -8.96 -1.16 -2.24
CA LEU A 319 -9.48 0.21 -2.16
C LEU A 319 -8.46 1.23 -2.69
N VAL A 320 -7.18 1.06 -2.37
CA VAL A 320 -6.08 1.90 -2.88
C VAL A 320 -5.98 1.81 -4.41
N ILE A 321 -6.04 0.61 -4.98
CA ILE A 321 -6.05 0.43 -6.45
C ILE A 321 -7.35 0.99 -7.05
N SER A 322 -8.49 0.89 -6.34
CA SER A 322 -9.75 1.46 -6.81
C SER A 322 -9.72 2.99 -6.84
N ALA A 323 -9.03 3.63 -5.88
CA ALA A 323 -8.79 5.08 -5.86
C ALA A 323 -7.95 5.53 -7.07
N ASN A 324 -6.90 4.77 -7.37
CA ASN A 324 -5.96 5.05 -8.44
C ASN A 324 -5.52 3.75 -9.13
N PRO A 325 -6.20 3.36 -10.24
CA PRO A 325 -5.91 2.13 -10.96
C PRO A 325 -4.58 2.21 -11.73
N ASP A 326 -3.88 3.35 -11.68
CA ASP A 326 -2.62 3.53 -12.36
C ASP A 326 -1.39 3.22 -11.53
N LEU A 327 -1.57 2.99 -10.23
CA LEU A 327 -0.50 2.64 -9.32
C LEU A 327 0.10 1.26 -9.64
N ARG A 328 1.41 1.18 -9.66
CA ARG A 328 2.16 -0.07 -9.62
C ARG A 328 2.02 -0.73 -8.25
N ALA A 329 2.15 -2.05 -8.19
CA ALA A 329 2.09 -2.79 -6.93
C ALA A 329 3.12 -2.26 -5.91
N SER A 330 4.31 -1.88 -6.35
CA SER A 330 5.33 -1.25 -5.49
C SER A 330 4.87 0.09 -4.90
N GLU A 331 4.12 0.89 -5.66
CA GLU A 331 3.57 2.16 -5.20
C GLU A 331 2.43 1.94 -4.21
N VAL A 332 1.55 0.96 -4.47
CA VAL A 332 0.51 0.53 -3.52
C VAL A 332 1.15 0.10 -2.21
N ILE A 333 2.17 -0.75 -2.24
CA ILE A 333 2.91 -1.22 -1.05
C ILE A 333 3.50 -0.02 -0.28
N SER A 334 4.15 0.91 -0.99
CA SER A 334 4.74 2.09 -0.38
C SER A 334 3.70 3.02 0.25
N ILE A 335 2.53 3.20 -0.39
CA ILE A 335 1.40 3.95 0.17
C ILE A 335 0.93 3.30 1.47
N LEU A 336 0.70 1.99 1.47
CA LEU A 336 0.25 1.25 2.66
C LEU A 336 1.24 1.42 3.82
N LYS A 337 2.55 1.34 3.55
CA LYS A 337 3.61 1.51 4.55
C LYS A 337 3.68 2.94 5.11
N ARG A 338 3.73 3.96 4.24
CA ARG A 338 3.88 5.36 4.67
C ARG A 338 2.67 5.88 5.44
N THR A 339 1.48 5.40 5.08
CA THR A 339 0.22 5.87 5.66
C THR A 339 -0.22 5.06 6.89
N ALA A 340 0.48 3.96 7.18
CA ALA A 340 0.20 3.09 8.32
C ALA A 340 0.22 3.86 9.65
N ASN A 341 -0.75 3.55 10.51
CA ASN A 341 -0.90 4.20 11.81
C ASN A 341 0.06 3.60 12.84
N LYS A 342 0.76 4.48 13.56
CA LYS A 342 1.79 4.13 14.55
C LYS A 342 1.33 4.35 15.99
N ASP A 343 0.15 4.96 16.18
CA ASP A 343 -0.49 5.16 17.48
C ASP A 343 -1.16 3.85 17.91
N LEU A 344 -0.36 2.98 18.54
CA LEU A 344 -0.75 1.64 18.96
C LEU A 344 -0.44 1.42 20.44
N ASN A 345 -0.92 0.31 20.98
CA ASN A 345 -0.64 -0.09 22.34
C ASN A 345 0.63 -0.96 22.39
N PHE A 346 1.70 -0.39 22.93
CA PHE A 346 3.01 -1.05 23.06
C PHE A 346 3.12 -1.94 24.31
N GLN A 347 2.07 -2.04 25.12
CA GLN A 347 2.07 -2.90 26.29
C GLN A 347 2.07 -4.38 25.86
N GLY A 348 3.06 -5.13 26.37
CA GLY A 348 3.11 -6.58 26.21
C GLY A 348 2.15 -7.30 27.17
N TYR A 349 1.89 -8.58 26.92
CA TYR A 349 1.07 -9.41 27.80
C TYR A 349 1.81 -9.78 29.08
N GLN A 350 1.06 -10.08 30.14
CA GLN A 350 1.64 -10.71 31.32
C GLN A 350 2.19 -12.10 30.98
N ARG A 351 3.16 -12.59 31.76
CA ARG A 351 3.63 -13.97 31.64
C ARG A 351 2.55 -14.95 32.06
N THR A 352 2.55 -16.09 31.40
CA THR A 352 1.80 -17.29 31.75
C THR A 352 2.07 -17.65 33.21
N PRO A 353 1.02 -17.72 34.06
CA PRO A 353 1.16 -18.17 35.43
C PRO A 353 1.64 -19.63 35.49
N PRO A 354 2.51 -20.01 36.45
CA PRO A 354 2.90 -21.39 36.64
C PRO A 354 1.73 -22.23 37.16
N ILE A 355 1.66 -23.51 36.75
CA ILE A 355 0.70 -24.50 37.26
C ILE A 355 1.44 -25.79 37.68
N PRO A 356 0.85 -26.71 38.47
CA PRO A 356 1.54 -27.93 38.89
C PRO A 356 2.09 -28.79 37.75
N GLN A 357 1.41 -28.81 36.60
CA GLN A 357 1.80 -29.56 35.40
C GLN A 357 2.90 -28.86 34.57
N ASP A 358 3.28 -27.64 34.92
CA ASP A 358 4.36 -26.83 34.30
C ASP A 358 4.70 -25.63 35.21
N PRO A 359 5.54 -25.86 36.23
CA PRO A 359 5.91 -24.83 37.19
C PRO A 359 6.94 -23.83 36.65
N ASP A 360 7.59 -24.13 35.53
CA ASP A 360 8.60 -23.28 34.90
C ASP A 360 8.00 -22.57 33.67
N THR A 361 7.54 -21.33 33.83
CA THR A 361 7.05 -20.51 32.71
C THR A 361 8.13 -19.58 32.15
N SER A 362 9.42 -19.84 32.41
CA SER A 362 10.52 -19.03 31.89
C SER A 362 10.70 -19.14 30.37
N TRP A 363 10.12 -20.19 29.78
CA TRP A 363 10.01 -20.36 28.34
C TRP A 363 9.03 -19.37 27.72
N ASP A 364 8.07 -18.83 28.48
CA ASP A 364 7.05 -17.96 27.94
C ASP A 364 7.60 -16.62 27.44
N VAL A 365 7.47 -16.41 26.12
CA VAL A 365 7.83 -15.18 25.41
C VAL A 365 6.59 -14.34 25.05
N SER A 366 5.41 -14.66 25.58
CA SER A 366 4.18 -13.86 25.47
C SER A 366 4.36 -12.40 25.90
N PRO A 367 5.12 -12.07 26.94
CA PRO A 367 5.77 -10.78 27.01
C PRO A 367 7.04 -10.95 26.19
N VAL A 368 7.12 -10.28 25.05
CA VAL A 368 8.36 -10.18 24.26
C VAL A 368 9.50 -9.44 25.04
N SER A 369 9.40 -9.38 26.37
CA SER A 369 10.22 -8.77 27.43
C SER A 369 11.69 -9.18 27.51
N LYS A 370 12.16 -10.16 26.74
CA LYS A 370 13.58 -10.55 26.76
C LYS A 370 14.29 -9.95 25.54
N PRO A 371 15.36 -9.17 25.72
CA PRO A 371 16.25 -8.79 24.63
C PRO A 371 16.69 -10.03 23.82
N PRO A 372 16.79 -9.95 22.48
CA PRO A 372 16.63 -8.75 21.63
C PRO A 372 15.19 -8.48 21.15
N PHE A 373 14.20 -9.22 21.65
CA PHE A 373 12.83 -9.16 21.11
C PHE A 373 11.95 -8.08 21.76
N GLN A 374 12.48 -7.40 22.78
CA GLN A 374 11.78 -6.36 23.53
C GLN A 374 11.55 -5.10 22.69
N GLY A 375 10.32 -4.57 22.78
CA GLY A 375 9.95 -3.27 22.25
C GLY A 375 9.20 -3.35 20.92
N GLY A 376 8.05 -2.69 20.86
CA GLY A 376 7.30 -2.41 19.63
C GLY A 376 7.59 -1.02 19.05
N GLU A 377 8.62 -0.34 19.55
CA GLU A 377 8.96 1.03 19.16
C GLU A 377 9.26 1.16 17.67
N PHE A 378 8.88 2.30 17.10
CA PHE A 378 9.20 2.65 15.73
C PHE A 378 10.57 3.31 15.66
N ARG A 379 11.46 2.75 14.84
CA ARG A 379 12.80 3.28 14.58
C ARG A 379 12.89 3.75 13.14
N ASP A 380 13.59 4.84 12.90
CA ASP A 380 13.94 5.22 11.54
C ASP A 380 14.92 4.18 10.96
N ILE A 381 14.59 3.67 9.78
CA ILE A 381 15.37 2.67 9.05
C ILE A 381 16.07 3.27 7.83
N GLY A 382 16.02 4.59 7.64
CA GLY A 382 16.64 5.29 6.51
C GLY A 382 15.97 5.00 5.16
N SER A 383 14.75 4.44 5.17
CA SER A 383 13.94 4.16 3.99
C SER A 383 12.96 5.30 3.72
N ALA A 384 12.62 5.52 2.44
CA ALA A 384 11.56 6.45 2.05
C ALA A 384 10.17 6.08 2.61
N ASP A 385 9.99 4.84 3.08
CA ASP A 385 8.76 4.38 3.74
C ASP A 385 8.72 4.73 5.25
N GLY A 386 9.76 5.40 5.75
CA GLY A 386 9.83 5.96 7.09
C GLY A 386 10.18 4.93 8.17
N THR A 387 9.64 5.14 9.36
CA THR A 387 9.98 4.33 10.55
C THR A 387 9.33 2.95 10.54
N TRP A 388 9.97 2.00 11.24
CA TRP A 388 9.57 0.61 11.31
C TRP A 388 9.69 0.03 12.73
N SER A 389 8.82 -0.92 13.07
CA SER A 389 8.73 -1.61 14.35
C SER A 389 8.83 -3.13 14.15
N ARG A 390 9.56 -3.79 15.06
CA ARG A 390 9.64 -5.27 15.10
C ARG A 390 8.29 -5.94 15.33
N TRP A 391 7.33 -5.28 15.98
CA TRP A 391 6.03 -5.87 16.28
C TRP A 391 4.96 -5.50 15.25
N PHE A 392 5.09 -4.31 14.66
CA PHE A 392 4.01 -3.69 13.88
C PHE A 392 4.39 -3.38 12.43
N GLY A 393 5.62 -3.68 12.01
CA GLY A 393 6.13 -3.26 10.71
C GLY A 393 6.16 -1.73 10.60
N HIS A 394 5.69 -1.19 9.49
CA HIS A 394 5.50 0.27 9.33
C HIS A 394 4.31 0.83 10.13
N GLY A 395 3.46 -0.03 10.69
CA GLY A 395 2.30 0.34 11.51
C GLY A 395 1.07 -0.48 11.15
N ARG A 396 -0.07 -0.09 11.72
CA ARG A 396 -1.38 -0.68 11.45
C ARG A 396 -1.96 -0.09 10.17
N VAL A 397 -2.29 -0.93 9.19
CA VAL A 397 -2.83 -0.50 7.89
C VAL A 397 -4.02 0.47 8.06
N ASP A 398 -4.03 1.54 7.28
CA ASP A 398 -4.98 2.64 7.46
C ASP A 398 -5.68 2.98 6.15
N ALA A 399 -6.89 2.44 5.96
CA ALA A 399 -7.60 2.52 4.70
C ALA A 399 -7.88 3.97 4.29
N ARG A 400 -8.31 4.81 5.24
CA ARG A 400 -8.56 6.25 5.00
C ARG A 400 -7.32 6.93 4.43
N ASN A 401 -6.20 6.87 5.16
CA ASN A 401 -5.01 7.62 4.76
C ASN A 401 -4.40 7.04 3.47
N ALA A 402 -4.43 5.72 3.31
CA ALA A 402 -3.93 5.06 2.11
C ALA A 402 -4.73 5.44 0.87
N VAL A 403 -6.07 5.45 0.97
CA VAL A 403 -6.96 5.91 -0.12
C VAL A 403 -6.77 7.39 -0.41
N HIS A 404 -6.69 8.23 0.62
CA HIS A 404 -6.45 9.67 0.45
C HIS A 404 -5.12 9.94 -0.29
N GLU A 405 -4.03 9.30 0.14
CA GLU A 405 -2.74 9.36 -0.56
C GLU A 405 -2.86 8.88 -2.01
N ALA A 406 -3.57 7.77 -2.26
CA ALA A 406 -3.75 7.24 -3.60
C ALA A 406 -4.56 8.16 -4.53
N LEU A 407 -5.60 8.81 -4.00
CA LEU A 407 -6.39 9.82 -4.72
C LEU A 407 -5.55 11.07 -5.05
N ASN A 408 -4.60 11.41 -4.19
CA ASN A 408 -3.73 12.58 -4.36
C ASN A 408 -2.48 12.28 -5.20
N ARG A 409 -2.09 11.01 -5.36
CA ARG A 409 -1.06 10.64 -6.34
C ARG A 409 -1.62 10.79 -7.75
N SER A 410 -0.89 11.52 -8.59
CA SER A 410 -1.27 11.78 -9.98
C SER A 410 -1.63 10.48 -10.72
N ARG A 411 -2.84 10.48 -11.33
CA ARG A 411 -3.37 9.41 -12.18
C ARG A 411 -2.75 9.53 -13.57
N GLU A 412 -1.91 8.57 -13.96
CA GLU A 412 -1.00 8.61 -15.12
C GLU A 412 -0.14 9.90 -15.17
N PRO A 413 1.07 9.85 -15.72
CA PRO A 413 1.74 11.07 -16.15
C PRO A 413 0.80 11.79 -17.11
N LYS A 414 0.25 12.93 -16.70
CA LYS A 414 -0.47 13.77 -17.64
C LYS A 414 0.60 14.47 -18.44
N PHE A 415 0.74 14.12 -19.70
CA PHE A 415 1.62 14.84 -20.61
C PHE A 415 0.98 16.20 -20.96
N ASP A 416 0.82 17.05 -19.93
CA ASP A 416 0.12 18.33 -19.94
C ASP A 416 0.81 19.34 -20.86
N LYS A 417 2.08 19.10 -21.18
CA LYS A 417 2.88 19.92 -22.08
C LYS A 417 3.31 19.12 -23.29
N LYS A 418 2.99 19.65 -24.48
CA LYS A 418 3.44 19.11 -25.75
C LYS A 418 4.15 20.19 -26.55
N TYR A 419 5.38 19.89 -26.95
CA TYR A 419 6.18 20.72 -27.83
C TYR A 419 6.52 19.92 -29.07
N ALA A 420 6.38 20.51 -30.25
CA ALA A 420 6.65 19.81 -31.50
C ALA A 420 7.44 20.69 -32.45
N ASN A 421 8.34 20.06 -33.20
CA ASN A 421 8.91 20.64 -34.40
C ASN A 421 8.34 19.89 -35.60
N LEU A 422 7.56 20.60 -36.41
CA LEU A 422 6.89 20.09 -37.61
C LEU A 422 7.66 20.42 -38.90
N GLN A 423 8.87 20.98 -38.77
CA GLN A 423 9.70 21.31 -39.90
C GLN A 423 10.30 20.03 -40.49
N SER A 424 10.04 19.82 -41.77
CA SER A 424 10.66 18.74 -42.52
C SER A 424 12.13 19.07 -42.82
N ILE A 425 13.03 18.12 -42.54
CA ILE A 425 14.48 18.28 -42.72
C ILE A 425 15.03 17.04 -43.43
N VAL A 426 15.70 17.24 -44.56
CA VAL A 426 16.38 16.17 -45.29
C VAL A 426 17.54 15.64 -44.45
N ILE A 427 17.59 14.32 -44.28
CA ILE A 427 18.69 13.63 -43.62
C ILE A 427 19.74 13.33 -44.70
N PRO A 428 20.96 13.89 -44.59
CA PRO A 428 22.01 13.66 -45.56
C PRO A 428 22.49 12.20 -45.49
N ASP A 429 22.51 11.55 -46.65
CA ASP A 429 23.00 10.18 -46.84
C ASP A 429 24.50 10.08 -46.48
N TYR A 430 24.86 9.00 -45.79
CA TYR A 430 26.22 8.65 -45.37
C TYR A 430 27.03 9.83 -44.81
N ASN A 431 26.42 10.58 -43.87
CA ASN A 431 27.02 11.78 -43.31
C ASN A 431 27.26 11.65 -41.80
N ASN A 432 28.52 11.64 -41.41
CA ASN A 432 28.95 11.54 -40.01
C ASN A 432 28.46 12.72 -39.13
N TYR A 433 28.08 13.85 -39.71
CA TYR A 433 27.54 15.01 -39.00
C TYR A 433 26.01 14.98 -38.86
N GLY A 434 25.30 14.23 -39.71
CA GLY A 434 23.85 14.09 -39.66
C GLY A 434 23.10 15.43 -39.69
N ILE A 435 21.97 15.48 -38.98
CA ILE A 435 21.20 16.71 -38.71
C ILE A 435 20.91 16.84 -37.21
N ILE A 436 20.68 18.07 -36.76
CA ILE A 436 20.11 18.37 -35.44
C ILE A 436 18.87 19.24 -35.64
N SER A 437 17.71 18.71 -35.29
CA SER A 437 16.45 19.49 -35.20
C SER A 437 16.25 19.96 -33.77
N THR A 438 15.80 21.21 -33.56
CA THR A 438 15.69 21.80 -32.21
C THR A 438 14.24 22.13 -31.85
N ILE A 439 13.86 21.90 -30.60
CA ILE A 439 12.67 22.43 -29.95
C ILE A 439 13.13 23.36 -28.81
N CYS A 440 12.71 24.62 -28.83
CA CYS A 440 12.98 25.57 -27.75
C CYS A 440 11.80 25.56 -26.77
N ILE A 441 12.06 25.20 -25.51
CA ILE A 441 11.07 25.19 -24.45
C ILE A 441 11.29 26.41 -23.55
N PRO A 442 10.33 27.35 -23.47
CA PRO A 442 10.45 28.56 -22.65
C PRO A 442 10.09 28.33 -21.17
N ASP A 443 9.39 27.24 -20.86
CA ASP A 443 8.89 26.93 -19.52
C ASP A 443 10.02 26.49 -18.58
N ARG A 444 10.08 27.07 -17.38
CA ARG A 444 11.00 26.66 -16.29
C ARG A 444 10.28 25.82 -15.25
N ILE A 445 10.11 24.53 -15.53
CA ILE A 445 9.32 23.61 -14.70
C ILE A 445 10.08 22.30 -14.55
N LYS A 446 9.94 21.64 -13.39
CA LYS A 446 10.55 20.33 -13.18
C LYS A 446 9.81 19.23 -13.91
N MET A 447 10.54 18.39 -14.63
CA MET A 447 10.02 17.23 -15.34
C MET A 447 9.74 16.08 -14.38
N ASN A 448 8.58 15.44 -14.49
CA ASN A 448 8.31 14.15 -13.87
C ASN A 448 8.63 12.99 -14.84
N GLU A 449 8.09 13.06 -16.07
CA GLU A 449 8.31 12.05 -17.11
C GLU A 449 8.32 12.69 -18.52
N LEU A 450 9.00 12.06 -19.48
CA LEU A 450 9.11 12.50 -20.87
C LEU A 450 8.79 11.36 -21.85
N ARG A 451 8.01 11.69 -22.87
CA ARG A 451 7.80 10.90 -24.09
C ARG A 451 8.38 11.64 -25.29
N VAL A 452 9.09 10.92 -26.14
CA VAL A 452 9.63 11.47 -27.39
C VAL A 452 8.98 10.76 -28.56
N SER A 453 8.27 11.48 -29.42
CA SER A 453 7.69 10.92 -30.64
C SER A 453 8.47 11.41 -31.86
N VAL A 454 8.82 10.51 -32.75
CA VAL A 454 9.51 10.82 -34.03
C VAL A 454 8.69 10.28 -35.20
N ASP A 455 8.70 11.02 -36.31
CA ASP A 455 8.15 10.61 -37.59
C ASP A 455 9.19 10.88 -38.68
N ILE A 456 9.86 9.82 -39.14
CA ILE A 456 10.97 9.88 -40.09
C ILE A 456 10.63 8.97 -41.27
N GLU A 457 10.68 9.50 -42.48
CA GLU A 457 10.65 8.71 -43.71
C GLU A 457 12.07 8.26 -44.06
N HIS A 458 12.26 6.95 -44.21
CA HIS A 458 13.55 6.38 -44.58
C HIS A 458 13.36 5.02 -45.27
N PRO A 459 14.08 4.73 -46.37
CA PRO A 459 14.00 3.43 -47.04
C PRO A 459 14.44 2.24 -46.15
N CYS A 460 15.30 2.49 -45.17
CA CYS A 460 15.83 1.45 -44.28
C CYS A 460 16.20 2.01 -42.90
N ILE A 461 15.38 1.77 -41.87
CA ILE A 461 15.60 2.41 -40.56
C ILE A 461 16.81 1.83 -39.79
N SER A 462 17.37 0.69 -40.19
CA SER A 462 18.61 0.19 -39.60
C SER A 462 19.86 1.00 -39.97
N ASP A 463 19.72 1.94 -40.89
CA ASP A 463 20.81 2.84 -41.30
C ASP A 463 20.92 4.03 -40.33
N LEU A 464 19.83 4.31 -39.60
CA LEU A 464 19.68 5.47 -38.75
C LEU A 464 20.19 5.25 -37.31
N ALA A 465 20.82 6.28 -36.75
CA ALA A 465 20.89 6.49 -35.30
C ALA A 465 20.18 7.79 -34.94
N VAL A 466 19.28 7.72 -33.94
CA VAL A 466 18.47 8.84 -33.45
C VAL A 466 18.76 9.04 -31.97
N GLN A 467 19.15 10.25 -31.59
CA GLN A 467 19.49 10.60 -30.22
C GLN A 467 18.77 11.89 -29.79
N LEU A 468 18.23 11.88 -28.58
CA LEU A 468 17.76 13.08 -27.91
C LEU A 468 18.93 13.79 -27.22
N VAL A 469 19.04 15.10 -27.40
CA VAL A 469 20.06 15.97 -26.78
C VAL A 469 19.35 16.93 -25.83
N PRO A 470 19.37 16.68 -24.51
CA PRO A 470 18.81 17.60 -23.52
C PRO A 470 19.59 18.94 -23.48
N PRO A 471 18.99 20.04 -22.98
CA PRO A 471 19.64 21.36 -22.87
C PRO A 471 20.72 21.45 -21.77
N TYR A 472 20.94 20.38 -21.03
CA TYR A 472 21.90 20.27 -19.92
C TYR A 472 23.21 19.63 -20.41
N PRO A 473 24.34 19.73 -19.67
CA PRO A 473 25.61 19.07 -20.02
C PRO A 473 25.59 17.53 -19.91
N ASN A 474 24.43 16.91 -20.18
CA ASN A 474 24.21 15.48 -20.18
C ASN A 474 24.60 14.85 -21.52
N ARG A 475 24.91 13.56 -21.48
CA ARG A 475 25.14 12.78 -22.70
C ARG A 475 23.84 12.66 -23.51
N PRO A 476 23.91 12.66 -24.85
CA PRO A 476 22.77 12.32 -25.70
C PRO A 476 22.15 10.96 -25.32
N ILE A 477 20.82 10.91 -25.32
CA ILE A 477 20.04 9.70 -25.02
C ILE A 477 19.70 9.01 -26.33
N ILE A 478 20.18 7.78 -26.51
CA ILE A 478 19.92 6.98 -27.70
C ILE A 478 18.46 6.51 -27.69
N LEU A 479 17.68 6.93 -28.69
CA LEU A 479 16.31 6.50 -28.90
C LEU A 479 16.25 5.34 -29.90
N HIS A 480 17.02 5.45 -30.98
CA HIS A 480 17.14 4.42 -32.02
C HIS A 480 18.61 4.25 -32.37
N ASN A 481 19.06 3.00 -32.51
CA ASN A 481 20.43 2.72 -32.90
C ASN A 481 20.49 1.56 -33.87
N ARG A 482 20.23 1.87 -35.15
CA ARG A 482 20.48 0.94 -36.25
C ARG A 482 19.77 -0.41 -36.12
N THR A 483 18.57 -0.37 -35.53
CA THR A 483 17.69 -1.55 -35.37
C THR A 483 16.56 -1.52 -36.39
N GLY A 484 15.82 -2.63 -36.56
CA GLY A 484 14.66 -2.71 -37.45
C GLY A 484 14.91 -3.36 -38.81
N ALA A 485 16.15 -3.77 -39.12
CA ALA A 485 16.53 -4.37 -40.41
C ALA A 485 15.97 -3.57 -41.60
N PHE A 486 15.39 -4.23 -42.60
CA PHE A 486 14.83 -3.62 -43.81
C PHE A 486 13.46 -2.92 -43.61
N GLN A 487 13.07 -2.60 -42.38
CA GLN A 487 11.84 -1.84 -42.15
C GLN A 487 11.99 -0.42 -42.71
N THR A 488 10.95 0.06 -43.38
CA THR A 488 10.85 1.44 -43.86
C THR A 488 10.16 2.31 -42.80
N ASN A 489 10.56 3.58 -42.75
CA ASN A 489 9.99 4.64 -41.91
C ASN A 489 10.05 4.38 -40.40
N LEU A 490 10.46 5.39 -39.63
CA LEU A 490 10.49 5.33 -38.18
C LEU A 490 9.43 6.26 -37.61
N LYS A 491 8.24 5.71 -37.36
CA LYS A 491 7.16 6.38 -36.64
C LYS A 491 6.96 5.72 -35.27
N LYS A 492 7.55 6.32 -34.24
CA LYS A 492 7.61 5.70 -32.91
C LYS A 492 7.57 6.73 -31.79
N THR A 493 6.88 6.37 -30.71
CA THR A 493 6.94 7.07 -29.42
C THR A 493 7.81 6.27 -28.46
N TYR A 494 8.81 6.91 -27.88
CA TYR A 494 9.71 6.36 -26.88
C TYR A 494 9.27 6.82 -25.49
N THR A 495 9.09 5.86 -24.59
CA THR A 495 8.80 6.11 -23.17
C THR A 495 9.93 5.56 -22.31
N ILE A 496 9.88 5.82 -21.00
CA ILE A 496 10.83 5.23 -20.04
C ILE A 496 10.84 3.69 -20.07
N LYS A 497 9.74 3.05 -20.51
CA LYS A 497 9.66 1.58 -20.63
C LYS A 497 10.59 1.05 -21.72
N GLU A 498 10.71 1.77 -22.83
CA GLU A 498 11.59 1.38 -23.94
C GLU A 498 13.01 1.94 -23.78
N VAL A 499 13.16 3.15 -23.23
CA VAL A 499 14.44 3.84 -23.07
C VAL A 499 14.60 4.31 -21.63
N LEU A 500 15.18 3.44 -20.79
CA LEU A 500 15.35 3.68 -19.34
C LEU A 500 16.08 5.01 -19.02
N LEU A 501 17.01 5.43 -19.89
CA LEU A 501 17.77 6.67 -19.71
C LEU A 501 16.90 7.94 -19.76
N LEU A 502 15.69 7.90 -20.32
CA LEU A 502 14.74 9.01 -20.22
C LEU A 502 14.37 9.31 -18.76
N GLY A 503 14.38 8.30 -17.88
CA GLY A 503 14.13 8.47 -16.44
C GLY A 503 15.20 9.30 -15.71
N SER A 504 16.40 9.42 -16.29
CA SER A 504 17.48 10.26 -15.71
C SER A 504 17.17 11.76 -15.76
N LEU A 505 16.15 12.16 -16.51
CA LEU A 505 15.73 13.55 -16.66
C LEU A 505 14.72 13.99 -15.60
N LYS A 506 14.19 13.05 -14.80
CA LYS A 506 13.23 13.35 -13.73
C LYS A 506 13.83 14.33 -12.71
N GLY A 507 13.07 15.37 -12.38
CA GLY A 507 13.47 16.44 -11.46
C GLY A 507 14.38 17.50 -12.06
N LEU A 508 14.81 17.35 -13.33
CA LEU A 508 15.49 18.41 -14.05
C LEU A 508 14.49 19.44 -14.57
N ASP A 509 14.97 20.65 -14.86
CA ASP A 509 14.16 21.65 -15.53
C ASP A 509 13.81 21.17 -16.96
N ILE A 510 12.83 21.77 -17.62
CA ILE A 510 12.52 21.54 -19.03
C ILE A 510 13.01 22.69 -19.92
N PHE A 511 13.36 23.82 -19.33
CA PHE A 511 13.81 25.03 -20.01
C PHE A 511 15.06 24.77 -20.87
N GLY A 512 15.00 25.26 -22.11
CA GLY A 512 16.14 25.34 -23.00
C GLY A 512 15.91 24.69 -24.36
N ASN A 513 17.02 24.54 -25.10
CA ASN A 513 17.03 23.96 -26.43
C ASN A 513 17.21 22.44 -26.36
N TRP A 514 16.17 21.71 -26.72
CA TRP A 514 16.22 20.26 -26.90
C TRP A 514 16.54 19.93 -28.35
N GLY A 515 17.58 19.14 -28.57
CA GLY A 515 17.99 18.68 -29.90
C GLY A 515 17.54 17.24 -30.18
N LEU A 516 17.21 16.95 -31.43
CA LEU A 516 17.10 15.59 -31.97
C LEU A 516 18.19 15.41 -33.02
N SER A 517 19.21 14.62 -32.70
CA SER A 517 20.32 14.29 -33.59
C SER A 517 19.98 13.04 -34.39
N ILE A 518 20.08 13.12 -35.72
CA ILE A 518 19.80 11.99 -36.62
C ILE A 518 20.96 11.82 -37.59
N HIS A 519 21.48 10.60 -37.67
CA HIS A 519 22.58 10.24 -38.56
C HIS A 519 22.21 9.05 -39.40
N ASP A 520 22.47 9.14 -40.71
CA ASP A 520 22.49 8.00 -41.62
C ASP A 520 23.93 7.57 -41.84
N PHE A 521 24.19 6.29 -41.60
CA PHE A 521 25.52 5.68 -41.65
C PHE A 521 25.71 4.70 -42.82
N VAL A 522 24.75 4.55 -43.73
CA VAL A 522 24.84 3.61 -44.86
C VAL A 522 24.56 4.33 -46.16
N PHE A 523 25.43 4.14 -47.14
CA PHE A 523 25.30 4.78 -48.45
C PHE A 523 24.07 4.27 -49.23
N GLY A 524 23.32 5.19 -49.82
CA GLY A 524 22.32 4.92 -50.86
C GLY A 524 20.86 5.15 -50.47
N ASN A 525 20.57 5.51 -49.22
CA ASN A 525 19.22 5.63 -48.69
C ASN A 525 18.97 6.97 -48.00
N ALA A 526 18.90 8.09 -48.73
CA ALA A 526 18.51 9.36 -48.10
C ALA A 526 17.08 9.32 -47.51
N GLY A 527 16.89 9.93 -46.35
CA GLY A 527 15.59 10.05 -45.70
C GLY A 527 15.22 11.48 -45.31
N THR A 528 14.07 11.65 -44.66
CA THR A 528 13.55 12.95 -44.24
C THR A 528 12.93 12.83 -42.86
N LEU A 529 13.36 13.67 -41.92
CA LEU A 529 12.63 13.89 -40.67
C LEU A 529 11.38 14.71 -41.01
N LEU A 530 10.19 14.17 -40.80
CA LEU A 530 8.93 14.89 -41.03
C LEU A 530 8.54 15.73 -39.81
N SER A 531 8.60 15.14 -38.63
CA SER A 531 8.30 15.82 -37.36
C SER A 531 8.85 15.07 -36.15
N TRP A 532 8.97 15.78 -35.04
CA TRP A 532 9.16 15.17 -33.73
C TRP A 532 8.54 16.01 -32.62
N SER A 533 8.26 15.39 -31.49
CA SER A 533 7.66 16.07 -30.34
C SER A 533 8.14 15.53 -29.01
N LEU A 534 8.12 16.42 -28.01
CA LEU A 534 8.30 16.15 -26.60
C LEU A 534 6.95 16.31 -25.92
N GLU A 535 6.46 15.22 -25.38
CA GLU A 535 5.31 15.18 -24.48
C GLU A 535 5.87 15.04 -23.06
N ILE A 536 5.62 16.02 -22.20
CA ILE A 536 6.24 16.15 -20.87
C ILE A 536 5.14 16.14 -19.81
N ASP A 537 5.29 15.24 -18.85
CA ASP A 537 4.61 15.30 -17.56
C ASP A 537 5.45 16.12 -16.59
N VAL A 538 4.83 17.10 -15.94
CA VAL A 538 5.50 18.08 -15.09
C VAL A 538 5.13 17.87 -13.64
N ILE A 539 6.04 18.20 -12.72
CA ILE A 539 5.73 18.19 -11.29
C ILE A 539 4.90 19.45 -11.00
N ASP A 540 3.60 19.28 -10.72
CA ASP A 540 2.61 20.34 -10.50
C ASP A 540 2.09 20.44 -9.05
N SER A 541 2.68 19.66 -8.14
CA SER A 541 2.35 19.65 -6.72
C SER A 541 3.57 19.54 -5.82
N LEU A 542 3.45 20.11 -4.62
CA LEU A 542 4.45 20.09 -3.56
C LEU A 542 3.77 19.78 -2.23
N ILE A 543 4.17 18.68 -1.58
CA ILE A 543 3.74 18.34 -0.22
C ILE A 543 4.92 18.47 0.73
N VAL A 544 4.74 19.25 1.79
CA VAL A 544 5.71 19.41 2.87
C VAL A 544 5.00 19.21 4.21
N GLU A 545 5.60 18.42 5.11
CA GLU A 545 4.99 18.03 6.38
C GLU A 545 5.95 18.24 7.55
N MET A 546 5.40 18.65 8.69
CA MET A 546 6.08 18.68 9.98
C MET A 546 5.49 17.63 10.92
N ASN A 547 6.27 16.58 11.14
CA ASN A 547 5.87 15.38 11.90
C ASN A 547 6.43 15.33 13.33
N GLN A 548 7.10 16.38 13.79
CA GLN A 548 7.55 16.44 15.18
C GLN A 548 6.42 16.95 16.07
N PRO A 549 5.97 16.14 17.06
CA PRO A 549 4.87 16.55 17.91
C PRO A 549 5.26 17.70 18.84
N LEU A 550 4.36 18.67 19.00
CA LEU A 550 4.55 19.83 19.87
C LEU A 550 3.44 19.90 20.92
N TYR A 551 3.82 20.15 22.16
CA TYR A 551 2.89 20.28 23.27
C TYR A 551 2.20 21.64 23.25
N ILE A 552 0.88 21.65 23.32
CA ILE A 552 0.07 22.87 23.35
C ILE A 552 -0.14 23.24 24.83
N PRO A 553 0.41 24.38 25.29
CA PRO A 553 0.25 24.84 26.66
C PRO A 553 -1.19 25.28 26.95
N ASP A 554 -1.68 24.90 28.15
CA ASP A 554 -3.00 25.28 28.69
C ASP A 554 -3.15 26.80 28.81
N ASN A 555 -4.30 27.33 28.39
CA ASN A 555 -4.69 28.73 28.54
C ASN A 555 -3.60 29.75 28.18
N ASN A 556 -2.85 29.49 27.13
CA ASN A 556 -1.74 30.34 26.71
C ASN A 556 -2.03 30.92 25.34
N LEU A 557 -2.33 32.23 25.34
CA LEU A 557 -2.65 33.00 24.13
C LEU A 557 -1.49 33.10 23.13
N SER A 558 -0.25 32.77 23.52
CA SER A 558 0.88 32.66 22.59
C SER A 558 0.96 31.27 21.96
N GLY A 559 0.45 30.25 22.63
CA GLY A 559 0.34 28.88 22.13
C GLY A 559 1.68 28.30 21.69
N ILE A 560 1.66 27.53 20.60
CA ILE A 560 2.85 27.05 19.90
C ILE A 560 2.94 27.64 18.49
N LEU A 561 4.17 27.73 17.98
CA LEU A 561 4.47 28.01 16.58
C LEU A 561 5.23 26.83 15.98
N SER A 562 4.60 26.14 15.04
CA SER A 562 5.26 25.13 14.22
C SER A 562 5.60 25.71 12.86
N SER A 563 6.78 25.41 12.30
CA SER A 563 7.21 25.98 11.04
C SER A 563 7.54 24.94 9.98
N ILE A 564 7.07 25.21 8.76
CA ILE A 564 7.44 24.49 7.54
C ILE A 564 8.18 25.48 6.63
N GLN A 565 9.34 25.07 6.12
CA GLN A 565 10.12 25.84 5.16
C GLN A 565 9.82 25.32 3.75
N ILE A 566 9.41 26.22 2.84
CA ILE A 566 9.22 25.92 1.43
C ILE A 566 10.31 26.63 0.63
N ASP A 567 11.23 25.86 0.05
CA ASP A 567 12.41 26.40 -0.62
C ASP A 567 12.16 26.82 -2.07
N THR A 568 11.11 26.27 -2.70
CA THR A 568 10.76 26.54 -4.10
C THR A 568 9.59 27.50 -4.19
N ASP A 569 9.63 28.46 -5.11
CA ASP A 569 8.49 29.36 -5.32
C ASP A 569 7.47 28.73 -6.26
N TRP A 570 6.22 28.67 -5.84
CA TRP A 570 5.09 28.20 -6.63
C TRP A 570 4.01 29.26 -6.69
N ILE A 571 3.44 29.47 -7.87
CA ILE A 571 2.13 30.10 -8.02
C ILE A 571 1.09 29.12 -7.50
N ILE A 572 0.54 29.41 -6.34
CA ILE A 572 -0.47 28.56 -5.70
C ILE A 572 -1.75 28.57 -6.54
N HIS A 573 -2.18 27.43 -7.07
CA HIS A 573 -3.52 27.25 -7.64
C HIS A 573 -4.50 26.71 -6.60
N ASP A 574 -4.04 25.75 -5.79
CA ASP A 574 -4.73 25.25 -4.60
C ASP A 574 -3.70 25.02 -3.50
N ILE A 575 -4.12 25.17 -2.25
CA ILE A 575 -3.31 24.85 -1.08
C ILE A 575 -4.20 24.18 -0.04
N ASN A 576 -3.76 23.02 0.43
CA ASN A 576 -4.39 22.20 1.44
C ASN A 576 -3.53 22.23 2.71
N ILE A 577 -4.13 22.67 3.81
CA ILE A 577 -3.52 22.65 5.13
C ILE A 577 -4.15 21.52 5.92
N THR A 578 -3.38 20.51 6.32
CA THR A 578 -3.88 19.40 7.13
C THR A 578 -3.27 19.43 8.52
N VAL A 579 -4.07 19.23 9.56
CA VAL A 579 -3.60 19.13 10.95
C VAL A 579 -4.10 17.85 11.61
N ASP A 580 -3.30 17.31 12.53
CA ASP A 580 -3.69 16.28 13.49
C ASP A 580 -3.31 16.78 14.89
N ILE A 581 -4.31 17.12 15.71
CA ILE A 581 -4.13 17.63 17.07
C ILE A 581 -4.92 16.76 18.04
N THR A 582 -4.29 16.31 19.11
CA THR A 582 -4.97 15.70 20.26
C THR A 582 -5.17 16.77 21.33
N HIS A 583 -6.41 17.05 21.72
CA HIS A 583 -6.72 17.99 22.81
C HIS A 583 -8.05 17.60 23.46
N PRO A 584 -8.16 17.52 24.80
CA PRO A 584 -9.37 17.07 25.50
C PRO A 584 -10.65 17.82 25.12
N ARG A 585 -10.52 19.08 24.67
CA ARG A 585 -11.59 19.88 24.09
C ARG A 585 -11.11 20.62 22.85
N ILE A 586 -11.48 20.15 21.66
CA ILE A 586 -11.16 20.87 20.42
C ILE A 586 -11.80 22.27 20.37
N SER A 587 -12.90 22.48 21.09
CA SER A 587 -13.57 23.79 21.20
C SER A 587 -12.71 24.90 21.79
N ASP A 588 -11.62 24.53 22.46
CA ASP A 588 -10.76 25.46 23.17
C ASP A 588 -9.56 25.90 22.30
N LEU A 589 -9.41 25.30 21.11
CA LEU A 589 -8.31 25.58 20.21
C LEU A 589 -8.64 26.68 19.19
N GLN A 590 -7.69 27.59 18.99
CA GLN A 590 -7.63 28.49 17.85
C GLN A 590 -6.39 28.21 16.99
N LEU A 591 -6.60 28.08 15.68
CA LEU A 591 -5.55 27.80 14.70
C LEU A 591 -5.42 28.94 13.71
N ARG A 592 -4.20 29.43 13.52
CA ARG A 592 -3.87 30.48 12.54
C ARG A 592 -2.70 30.05 11.66
N LEU A 593 -2.86 30.18 10.35
CA LEU A 593 -1.77 30.07 9.38
C LEU A 593 -1.12 31.44 9.22
N ILE A 594 0.20 31.50 9.24
CA ILE A 594 0.97 32.70 8.93
C ILE A 594 1.79 32.40 7.68
N THR A 595 1.56 33.18 6.63
CA THR A 595 2.28 33.04 5.35
C THR A 595 3.69 33.62 5.44
N PRO A 596 4.58 33.30 4.48
CA PRO A 596 5.90 33.93 4.37
C PRO A 596 5.85 35.46 4.24
N SER A 597 4.77 36.01 3.67
CA SER A 597 4.53 37.45 3.59
C SER A 597 4.05 38.09 4.90
N GLY A 598 3.83 37.29 5.95
CA GLY A 598 3.32 37.73 7.25
C GLY A 598 1.80 37.88 7.33
N SER A 599 1.07 37.47 6.29
CA SER A 599 -0.41 37.47 6.31
C SER A 599 -0.92 36.36 7.23
N VAL A 600 -1.94 36.66 8.03
CA VAL A 600 -2.48 35.73 9.03
C VAL A 600 -3.89 35.28 8.63
N TYR A 601 -4.10 33.97 8.57
CA TYR A 601 -5.37 33.36 8.19
C TYR A 601 -5.90 32.50 9.33
N GLY A 602 -7.07 32.83 9.87
CA GLY A 602 -7.76 31.97 10.83
C GLY A 602 -8.29 30.72 10.14
N ILE A 603 -7.77 29.55 10.51
CA ILE A 603 -8.15 28.27 9.91
C ILE A 603 -9.22 27.56 10.73
N GLN A 604 -9.13 27.68 12.06
CA GLN A 604 -10.17 27.22 12.96
C GLN A 604 -10.34 28.17 14.13
N ASP A 605 -11.59 28.45 14.46
CA ASP A 605 -12.01 29.12 15.68
C ASP A 605 -13.02 28.23 16.40
N ARG A 606 -13.12 28.42 17.72
CA ARG A 606 -13.87 27.65 18.71
C ARG A 606 -15.16 27.03 18.15
N GLN A 607 -15.11 25.76 17.76
CA GLN A 607 -16.29 25.02 17.29
C GLN A 607 -16.96 24.25 18.43
N TYR A 608 -18.28 24.20 18.44
CA TYR A 608 -19.04 23.37 19.37
C TYR A 608 -18.90 21.89 19.00
N GLY A 609 -18.37 21.08 19.92
CA GLY A 609 -18.26 19.63 19.74
C GLY A 609 -17.42 18.98 20.83
N PHE A 610 -17.90 17.86 21.35
CA PHE A 610 -17.13 17.00 22.25
C PHE A 610 -16.25 16.08 21.41
N GLY A 611 -14.95 16.32 21.41
CA GLY A 611 -13.96 15.49 20.73
C GLY A 611 -12.59 15.73 21.32
N ASP A 612 -11.77 14.68 21.39
CA ASP A 612 -10.41 14.67 21.94
C ASP A 612 -9.31 14.74 20.86
N ARG A 613 -9.70 14.72 19.57
CA ARG A 613 -8.79 14.76 18.43
C ARG A 613 -9.37 15.52 17.23
N LEU A 614 -8.60 16.44 16.68
CA LEU A 614 -8.88 17.20 15.46
C LEU A 614 -7.99 16.71 14.33
N ILE A 615 -8.57 15.98 13.37
CA ILE A 615 -7.92 15.69 12.08
C ILE A 615 -8.73 16.37 10.99
N LYS A 616 -8.20 17.47 10.44
CA LYS A 616 -8.94 18.29 9.50
C LYS A 616 -8.03 18.87 8.43
N THR A 617 -8.59 19.01 7.23
CA THR A 617 -7.94 19.61 6.07
C THR A 617 -8.77 20.82 5.62
N TRP A 618 -8.10 21.93 5.34
CA TRP A 618 -8.69 23.12 4.74
C TRP A 618 -8.05 23.37 3.38
N SER A 619 -8.87 23.49 2.35
CA SER A 619 -8.44 23.74 0.97
C SER A 619 -8.85 25.15 0.54
N THR A 620 -8.24 25.69 -0.51
CA THR A 620 -8.75 26.94 -1.12
C THR A 620 -10.09 26.74 -1.82
N LYS A 621 -10.44 25.49 -2.15
CA LYS A 621 -11.73 25.15 -2.79
C LYS A 621 -12.90 25.34 -1.82
N ASP A 622 -12.72 24.88 -0.58
CA ASP A 622 -13.83 24.72 0.36
C ASP A 622 -13.75 25.69 1.55
N PHE A 623 -12.62 26.42 1.70
CA PHE A 623 -12.44 27.37 2.79
C PHE A 623 -12.12 28.77 2.28
N GLN A 624 -13.14 29.65 2.33
CA GLN A 624 -13.12 30.98 1.76
C GLN A 624 -11.94 31.84 2.23
N ASN A 625 -11.51 31.70 3.49
CA ASN A 625 -10.38 32.46 4.04
C ASN A 625 -9.05 32.16 3.32
N LEU A 626 -8.86 30.97 2.74
CA LEU A 626 -7.62 30.62 2.04
C LEU A 626 -7.67 30.95 0.54
N GLN A 627 -8.82 31.38 0.00
CA GLN A 627 -8.95 31.65 -1.45
C GLN A 627 -8.01 32.76 -1.95
N SER A 628 -7.68 33.75 -1.10
CA SER A 628 -6.73 34.82 -1.45
C SER A 628 -5.30 34.34 -1.60
N LEU A 629 -4.98 33.10 -1.19
CA LEU A 629 -3.68 32.49 -1.47
C LEU A 629 -3.56 32.03 -2.92
N ARG A 630 -4.65 31.89 -3.67
CA ARG A 630 -4.57 31.58 -5.10
C ARG A 630 -3.83 32.68 -5.85
N ASN A 631 -2.97 32.27 -6.78
CA ASN A 631 -2.07 33.10 -7.58
C ASN A 631 -0.98 33.84 -6.78
N THR A 632 -0.77 33.49 -5.50
CA THR A 632 0.33 34.02 -4.68
C THR A 632 1.56 33.11 -4.72
N ALA A 633 2.71 33.64 -4.31
CA ALA A 633 3.98 32.93 -4.19
C ALA A 633 4.00 32.03 -2.95
N SER A 634 4.58 30.83 -3.06
CA SER A 634 4.64 29.86 -1.96
C SER A 634 5.96 29.88 -1.20
N GLN A 635 7.02 30.46 -1.76
CA GLN A 635 8.36 30.37 -1.16
C GLN A 635 8.44 31.04 0.21
N GLY A 636 9.12 30.36 1.12
CA GLY A 636 9.52 30.90 2.42
C GLY A 636 8.95 30.12 3.59
N ARG A 637 9.00 30.75 4.77
CA ARG A 637 8.65 30.11 6.03
C ARG A 637 7.16 30.27 6.33
N TRP A 638 6.45 29.15 6.37
CA TRP A 638 5.05 29.08 6.79
C TRP A 638 4.98 28.68 8.26
N LEU A 639 4.11 29.34 9.03
CA LEU A 639 3.91 29.03 10.45
C LEU A 639 2.48 28.61 10.71
N LEU A 640 2.30 27.56 11.50
CA LEU A 640 1.04 27.21 12.11
C LEU A 640 1.10 27.61 13.59
N ASN A 641 0.25 28.56 13.97
CA ASN A 641 0.03 28.92 15.35
C ASN A 641 -1.18 28.13 15.89
N VAL A 642 -0.98 27.44 17.01
CA VAL A 642 -2.04 26.70 17.71
C VAL A 642 -2.09 27.17 19.15
N THR A 643 -3.23 27.71 19.57
CA THR A 643 -3.43 28.27 20.90
C THR A 643 -4.57 27.55 21.60
N ASP A 644 -4.40 27.29 22.90
CA ASP A 644 -5.49 26.94 23.79
C ASP A 644 -5.91 28.21 24.53
N VAL A 645 -7.19 28.57 24.38
CA VAL A 645 -7.77 29.80 24.94
C VAL A 645 -8.71 29.55 26.12
N ALA A 646 -8.79 28.31 26.61
CA ALA A 646 -9.51 27.96 27.82
C ALA A 646 -8.57 27.26 28.82
N GLY A 647 -8.99 27.19 30.08
CA GLY A 647 -8.20 26.61 31.16
C GLY A 647 -8.45 25.12 31.43
N CYS A 648 -7.50 24.52 32.14
CA CYS A 648 -7.52 23.21 32.78
C CYS A 648 -7.13 22.02 31.91
N GLN A 649 -6.78 22.21 30.63
CA GLN A 649 -6.50 21.14 29.69
C GLN A 649 -5.29 21.48 28.83
N THR A 650 -4.59 20.46 28.36
CA THR A 650 -3.41 20.63 27.51
C THR A 650 -3.55 19.69 26.34
N GLY A 651 -2.95 20.03 25.20
CA GLY A 651 -2.98 19.14 24.05
C GLY A 651 -1.64 19.00 23.38
N ARG A 652 -1.69 18.48 22.17
CA ARG A 652 -0.52 18.16 21.38
C ARG A 652 -0.86 18.28 19.91
N LEU A 653 -0.11 19.12 19.20
CA LEU A 653 -0.05 19.06 17.75
C LEU A 653 0.79 17.82 17.39
N ASN A 654 0.15 16.80 16.82
CA ASN A 654 0.82 15.57 16.43
C ASN A 654 1.63 15.76 15.15
N ARG A 655 1.03 16.41 14.16
CA ARG A 655 1.64 16.78 12.87
C ARG A 655 0.78 17.80 12.13
N TRP A 656 1.37 18.46 11.14
CA TRP A 656 0.64 19.23 10.13
C TRP A 656 1.39 19.28 8.81
N SER A 657 0.67 19.46 7.71
CA SER A 657 1.23 19.52 6.35
C SER A 657 0.63 20.64 5.51
N ILE A 658 1.41 21.04 4.52
CA ILE A 658 1.04 21.94 3.42
C ILE A 658 1.17 21.16 2.13
N ASP A 659 0.08 21.06 1.38
CA ASP A 659 0.03 20.48 0.05
C ASP A 659 -0.39 21.56 -0.94
N ILE A 660 0.52 21.96 -1.82
CA ILE A 660 0.32 23.00 -2.83
C ILE A 660 0.18 22.32 -4.18
N THR A 661 -0.86 22.67 -4.92
CA THR A 661 -0.90 22.47 -6.37
C THR A 661 -0.71 23.81 -7.04
N GLY A 662 0.08 23.86 -8.10
CA GLY A 662 0.46 25.12 -8.70
C GLY A 662 1.46 24.99 -9.82
N ILE A 663 2.01 26.13 -10.23
CA ILE A 663 3.09 26.17 -11.20
C ILE A 663 4.32 26.74 -10.48
N PRO A 664 5.47 26.03 -10.44
CA PRO A 664 6.68 26.60 -9.88
C PRO A 664 7.08 27.86 -10.66
N ARG A 665 7.35 28.97 -9.97
CA ARG A 665 8.02 30.15 -10.55
C ARG A 665 9.52 29.87 -10.55
N GLY A 666 10.08 29.73 -11.75
CA GLY A 666 11.51 29.66 -11.98
C GLY A 666 12.17 31.03 -12.02
#